data_AF-A5DLZ4-F1
#
_entry.id   AF-A5DLZ4-F1
#
_cell.length_a   1.000
_cell.length_b   1.000
_cell.length_c   1.000
_cell.angle_alpha   90.00
_cell.angle_beta   90.00
_cell.angle_gamma   90.00
#
_symmetry.space_group_name_H-M   'P 1'
#
loop_
_entity.id
_entity.type
_entity.pdbx_description
1 polymer ?
#
loop_
_entity_poly.entity_id
_entity_poly.type
_entity_poly.pdbx_seq_one_letter_code
_entity_poly.pdbx_strand_id
1 'polypeptide(L)'
;MTTSLSGDPYDEHIPIFSSDHFKFPINANNGSESNRVIKLLRTSDAYISKSKDDLLHRYTLLSYALKCLEFILHHYSEYLTPQLESLTYLKIAIALVESEVPEKAEAYLLRSLKLSKRNNLVLISFVSEFIGGQILAKNNPKLSISYVEEKITRYDELGLHQLSDLFRVLKVTSYMHFNPIGATNALLTLSERHSVDPFLRGISLLYLCNVLSYTDPAYDCKEKLDKAQELLFKNKRSPIQLRAMLLLLKFSILVKSGSHEESEIVMNELNVLVSAQHSEKWVEWKETGTFQIELPLPISDGEITTIFCEASWLTSNEFVIIYYALTALKMLVHNPKGNASSRALQYCRDLIDNEIQQSSSNGVLSSRIAHLRDTIIVYQAWSSFLKEKPNFNSEIEEIVRVHNRNELKDIKSLVTDDTISNILYLFGISSLADKHRETAEYYFSLLKNRKSVDANVGNECMRAYSVLAPPHLSGISKTDELKVFSTIHLLSLSEYHATKPGINDAPAAENLALMYMDLDCYARNFKPQAFSHNELSRCMPLITYWALKELFSTNSSDLVSNLETKNLEEISNSESGLAFTSILNFLLFRRFHGDTEVSKRYLERTLNSVKGSLMSRIQRSLNRFLLTSLIEELNSHADQELYEEIKVRLDFVSNNQ
;
A
#
# COMPACT_ATOMS: atom_id res chain seq x y z
N MET A 1 12.95 -27.27 -27.26
CA MET A 1 11.59 -26.90 -26.80
C MET A 1 11.61 -26.95 -25.28
N THR A 2 12.08 -25.87 -24.66
CA THR A 2 12.12 -25.68 -23.21
C THR A 2 10.83 -24.96 -22.81
N THR A 3 9.94 -25.67 -22.14
CA THR A 3 8.74 -25.12 -21.51
C THR A 3 9.17 -24.33 -20.27
N SER A 4 9.32 -23.01 -20.40
CA SER A 4 9.40 -22.11 -19.24
C SER A 4 8.00 -21.96 -18.65
N LEU A 5 7.74 -22.72 -17.59
CA LEU A 5 6.63 -22.51 -16.67
C LEU A 5 6.96 -21.28 -15.81
N SER A 6 6.69 -20.09 -16.33
CA SER A 6 6.62 -18.85 -15.56
C SER A 6 5.41 -18.07 -16.07
N GLY A 7 4.24 -18.68 -15.91
CA GLY A 7 2.96 -18.03 -16.17
C GLY A 7 2.55 -17.25 -14.95
N ASP A 8 2.25 -15.96 -15.12
CA ASP A 8 2.01 -15.08 -13.99
C ASP A 8 0.83 -14.15 -14.33
N PRO A 9 -0.42 -14.49 -13.94
CA PRO A 9 -1.64 -13.95 -14.55
C PRO A 9 -2.19 -12.64 -13.91
N TYR A 10 -1.38 -11.89 -13.17
CA TYR A 10 -1.89 -10.83 -12.28
C TYR A 10 -1.30 -9.43 -12.58
N ASP A 11 -1.69 -8.85 -13.72
CA ASP A 11 -1.29 -7.48 -14.14
C ASP A 11 -2.43 -6.44 -14.12
N GLU A 12 -3.58 -6.73 -13.51
CA GLU A 12 -4.80 -5.93 -13.70
C GLU A 12 -5.30 -5.24 -12.42
N HIS A 13 -4.56 -4.22 -11.96
CA HIS A 13 -4.85 -3.52 -10.69
C HIS A 13 -5.61 -2.20 -10.84
N ILE A 14 -6.05 -1.88 -12.05
CA ILE A 14 -7.01 -0.83 -12.43
C ILE A 14 -8.03 -1.53 -13.34
N PRO A 15 -9.32 -1.14 -13.43
CA PRO A 15 -10.24 -1.71 -14.41
C PRO A 15 -9.56 -1.85 -15.77
N ILE A 16 -9.24 -3.08 -16.12
CA ILE A 16 -8.75 -3.43 -17.43
C ILE A 16 -9.99 -3.85 -18.20
N PHE A 17 -10.21 -3.16 -19.30
CA PHE A 17 -11.36 -3.41 -20.15
C PHE A 17 -11.17 -4.77 -20.80
N SER A 18 -11.65 -5.80 -20.11
CA SER A 18 -11.88 -7.12 -20.65
C SER A 18 -12.76 -6.97 -21.89
N SER A 19 -12.23 -7.44 -23.00
CA SER A 19 -12.76 -7.21 -24.34
C SER A 19 -14.08 -7.90 -24.66
N ASP A 20 -14.62 -8.70 -23.73
CA ASP A 20 -15.81 -9.55 -23.94
C ASP A 20 -17.13 -8.78 -23.81
N HIS A 21 -17.09 -7.47 -23.61
CA HIS A 21 -18.25 -6.73 -23.11
C HIS A 21 -18.83 -5.71 -24.08
N PHE A 22 -18.22 -5.55 -25.25
CA PHE A 22 -18.88 -4.91 -26.39
C PHE A 22 -19.78 -5.96 -27.07
N LYS A 23 -21.00 -6.14 -26.54
CA LYS A 23 -22.04 -6.94 -27.20
C LYS A 23 -22.49 -6.20 -28.45
N PHE A 24 -21.80 -6.42 -29.57
CA PHE A 24 -22.23 -5.92 -30.86
C PHE A 24 -23.43 -6.75 -31.36
N PRO A 25 -24.55 -6.13 -31.77
CA PRO A 25 -25.64 -6.87 -32.38
C PRO A 25 -25.14 -7.51 -33.69
N ILE A 26 -25.17 -8.84 -33.76
CA ILE A 26 -24.81 -9.60 -34.95
C ILE A 26 -26.06 -9.68 -35.83
N ASN A 27 -26.17 -8.81 -36.83
CA ASN A 27 -27.19 -8.96 -37.89
C ASN A 27 -26.73 -10.03 -38.87
N ALA A 28 -27.40 -11.19 -38.84
CA ALA A 28 -27.13 -12.31 -39.74
C ALA A 28 -28.05 -12.23 -40.95
N ASN A 29 -27.48 -12.19 -42.16
CA ASN A 29 -28.24 -12.55 -43.37
C ASN A 29 -28.49 -14.07 -43.38
N ASN A 30 -29.73 -14.46 -43.71
CA ASN A 30 -30.27 -15.83 -43.61
C ASN A 30 -29.63 -16.81 -44.62
N GLY A 31 -28.46 -17.37 -44.29
CA GLY A 31 -27.80 -18.46 -45.02
C GLY A 31 -27.25 -19.55 -44.09
N SER A 32 -27.18 -20.81 -44.54
CA SER A 32 -26.70 -21.93 -43.70
C SER A 32 -25.24 -21.79 -43.24
N GLU A 33 -24.41 -21.16 -44.07
CA GLU A 33 -22.99 -20.83 -43.82
C GLU A 33 -22.84 -19.71 -42.76
N SER A 34 -23.70 -18.68 -42.84
CA SER A 34 -23.76 -17.57 -41.86
C SER A 34 -24.08 -18.08 -40.44
N ASN A 35 -24.99 -19.06 -40.33
CA ASN A 35 -25.29 -19.73 -39.06
C ASN A 35 -24.11 -20.52 -38.48
N ARG A 36 -23.24 -21.10 -39.34
CA ARG A 36 -22.02 -21.80 -38.89
C ARG A 36 -20.98 -20.84 -38.35
N VAL A 37 -20.76 -19.69 -39.01
CA VAL A 37 -19.85 -18.63 -38.53
C VAL A 37 -20.28 -18.14 -37.14
N ILE A 38 -21.58 -17.86 -36.96
CA ILE A 38 -22.11 -17.40 -35.66
C ILE A 38 -21.93 -18.47 -34.58
N LYS A 39 -22.16 -19.75 -34.91
CA LYS A 39 -21.94 -20.85 -33.97
C LYS A 39 -20.47 -20.96 -33.56
N LEU A 40 -19.54 -20.83 -34.52
CA LEU A 40 -18.11 -20.86 -34.24
C LEU A 40 -17.67 -19.66 -33.39
N LEU A 41 -18.16 -18.45 -33.67
CA LEU A 41 -17.91 -17.27 -32.84
C LEU A 41 -18.41 -17.45 -31.39
N ARG A 42 -19.62 -17.99 -31.22
CA ARG A 42 -20.13 -18.30 -29.86
C ARG A 42 -19.30 -19.37 -29.16
N THR A 43 -18.77 -20.33 -29.92
CA THR A 43 -17.93 -21.40 -29.38
C THR A 43 -16.58 -20.87 -28.94
N SER A 44 -15.95 -19.98 -29.73
CA SER A 44 -14.71 -19.31 -29.32
C SER A 44 -14.93 -18.45 -28.08
N ASP A 45 -16.05 -17.73 -27.99
CA ASP A 45 -16.39 -16.89 -26.83
C ASP A 45 -16.56 -17.74 -25.57
N ALA A 46 -17.22 -18.90 -25.69
CA ALA A 46 -17.35 -19.84 -24.58
C ALA A 46 -15.99 -20.37 -24.11
N TYR A 47 -15.05 -20.64 -25.03
CA TYR A 47 -13.71 -21.08 -24.67
C TYR A 47 -12.88 -19.97 -24.00
N ILE A 48 -12.92 -18.73 -24.51
CA ILE A 48 -12.25 -17.58 -23.90
C ILE A 48 -12.81 -17.35 -22.50
N SER A 49 -14.13 -17.26 -22.35
CA SER A 49 -14.77 -17.08 -21.05
C SER A 49 -14.41 -18.20 -20.07
N LYS A 50 -14.47 -19.47 -20.49
CA LYS A 50 -14.15 -20.61 -19.63
C LYS A 50 -12.66 -20.65 -19.26
N SER A 51 -11.78 -20.14 -20.11
CA SER A 51 -10.33 -20.10 -19.82
C SER A 51 -9.97 -19.17 -18.67
N LYS A 52 -10.84 -18.19 -18.36
CA LYS A 52 -10.69 -17.28 -17.22
C LYS A 52 -11.02 -17.96 -15.89
N ASP A 53 -12.00 -18.86 -15.90
CA ASP A 53 -12.45 -19.59 -14.71
C ASP A 53 -11.61 -20.85 -14.46
N ASP A 54 -11.10 -21.50 -15.51
CA ASP A 54 -10.32 -22.75 -15.44
C ASP A 54 -8.84 -22.48 -15.74
N LEU A 55 -8.11 -22.00 -14.73
CA LEU A 55 -6.68 -21.68 -14.83
C LEU A 55 -5.83 -22.87 -15.29
N LEU A 56 -6.22 -24.10 -14.91
CA LEU A 56 -5.49 -25.33 -15.25
C LEU A 56 -5.54 -25.62 -16.77
N HIS A 57 -6.68 -25.37 -17.40
CA HIS A 57 -6.87 -25.61 -18.83
C HIS A 57 -6.83 -24.34 -19.69
N ARG A 58 -6.49 -23.19 -19.10
CA ARG A 58 -6.52 -21.87 -19.74
C ARG A 58 -5.90 -21.86 -21.12
N TYR A 59 -4.62 -22.21 -21.25
CA TYR A 59 -3.91 -22.18 -22.52
C TYR A 59 -4.48 -23.15 -23.57
N THR A 60 -4.99 -24.30 -23.13
CA THR A 60 -5.64 -25.27 -24.01
C THR A 60 -6.95 -24.71 -24.57
N LEU A 61 -7.76 -24.09 -23.71
CA LEU A 61 -9.03 -23.44 -24.10
C LEU A 61 -8.78 -22.24 -25.02
N LEU A 62 -7.77 -21.40 -24.72
CA LEU A 62 -7.35 -20.30 -25.58
C LEU A 62 -6.87 -20.80 -26.95
N SER A 63 -6.13 -21.90 -27.01
CA SER A 63 -5.72 -22.52 -28.26
C SER A 63 -6.91 -22.99 -29.10
N TYR A 64 -7.95 -23.56 -28.48
CA TYR A 64 -9.17 -23.92 -29.19
C TYR A 64 -9.95 -22.70 -29.70
N ALA A 65 -10.05 -21.65 -28.89
CA ALA A 65 -10.66 -20.39 -29.31
C ALA A 65 -9.94 -19.80 -30.53
N LEU A 66 -8.61 -19.73 -30.49
CA LEU A 66 -7.78 -19.25 -31.60
C LEU A 66 -8.00 -20.07 -32.88
N LYS A 67 -7.99 -21.41 -32.79
CA LYS A 67 -8.26 -22.28 -33.94
C LYS A 67 -9.63 -22.04 -34.54
N CYS A 68 -10.68 -21.85 -33.73
CA CYS A 68 -12.01 -21.52 -34.22
C CYS A 68 -12.03 -20.18 -34.98
N LEU A 69 -11.37 -19.16 -34.45
CA LEU A 69 -11.33 -17.82 -35.04
C LEU A 69 -10.49 -17.79 -36.32
N GLU A 70 -9.34 -18.45 -36.34
CA GLU A 70 -8.51 -18.61 -37.54
C GLU A 70 -9.26 -19.41 -38.63
N PHE A 71 -10.02 -20.44 -38.24
CA PHE A 71 -10.85 -21.19 -39.17
C PHE A 71 -11.93 -20.32 -39.83
N ILE A 72 -12.55 -19.42 -39.05
CA ILE A 72 -13.50 -18.42 -39.59
C ILE A 72 -12.82 -17.55 -40.65
N LEU A 73 -11.64 -17.00 -40.35
CA LEU A 73 -10.94 -16.10 -41.27
C LEU A 73 -10.43 -16.81 -42.53
N HIS A 74 -10.01 -18.07 -42.44
CA HIS A 74 -9.45 -18.79 -43.58
C HIS A 74 -10.49 -19.44 -44.48
N HIS A 75 -11.60 -19.94 -43.91
CA HIS A 75 -12.59 -20.71 -44.66
C HIS A 75 -13.89 -19.96 -44.93
N TYR A 76 -14.17 -18.88 -44.20
CA TYR A 76 -15.41 -18.12 -44.35
C TYR A 76 -15.18 -16.63 -44.65
N SER A 77 -13.98 -16.22 -45.07
CA SER A 77 -13.64 -14.80 -45.34
C SER A 77 -14.62 -14.10 -46.27
N GLU A 78 -15.10 -14.80 -47.30
CA GLU A 78 -16.04 -14.26 -48.29
C GLU A 78 -17.44 -13.97 -47.73
N TYR A 79 -17.77 -14.56 -46.57
CA TYR A 79 -19.07 -14.43 -45.91
C TYR A 79 -19.05 -13.45 -44.73
N LEU A 80 -17.89 -12.85 -44.43
CA LEU A 80 -17.75 -11.90 -43.33
C LEU A 80 -18.10 -10.49 -43.80
N THR A 81 -19.02 -9.84 -43.08
CA THR A 81 -19.17 -8.39 -43.20
C THR A 81 -17.92 -7.71 -42.61
N PRO A 82 -17.57 -6.47 -43.04
CA PRO A 82 -16.43 -5.75 -42.46
C PRO A 82 -16.51 -5.61 -40.93
N GLN A 83 -17.72 -5.52 -40.36
CA GLN A 83 -17.90 -5.51 -38.91
C GLN A 83 -17.52 -6.85 -38.27
N LEU A 84 -17.98 -7.98 -38.84
CA LEU A 84 -17.65 -9.31 -38.32
C LEU A 84 -16.19 -9.67 -38.53
N GLU A 85 -15.60 -9.28 -39.66
CA GLU A 85 -14.18 -9.50 -39.95
C GLU A 85 -13.29 -8.72 -38.98
N SER A 86 -13.56 -7.43 -38.77
CA SER A 86 -12.82 -6.62 -37.77
C SER A 86 -12.97 -7.16 -36.36
N LEU A 87 -14.17 -7.60 -35.97
CA LEU A 87 -14.42 -8.23 -34.68
C LEU A 87 -13.66 -9.56 -34.52
N THR A 88 -13.58 -10.36 -35.58
CA THR A 88 -12.86 -11.64 -35.56
C THR A 88 -11.36 -11.41 -35.39
N TYR A 89 -10.77 -10.44 -36.13
CA TYR A 89 -9.37 -10.04 -35.92
C TYR A 89 -9.11 -9.51 -34.50
N LEU A 90 -10.03 -8.71 -33.97
CA LEU A 90 -9.94 -8.19 -32.62
C LEU A 90 -9.93 -9.33 -31.60
N LYS A 91 -10.84 -10.30 -31.72
CA LYS A 91 -10.92 -11.49 -30.84
C LYS A 91 -9.67 -12.37 -30.90
N ILE A 92 -9.06 -12.52 -32.08
CA ILE A 92 -7.78 -13.22 -32.20
C ILE A 92 -6.70 -12.48 -31.42
N ALA A 93 -6.61 -11.17 -31.60
CA ALA A 93 -5.63 -10.37 -30.86
C ALA A 93 -5.82 -10.50 -29.35
N ILE A 94 -7.05 -10.42 -28.85
CA ILE A 94 -7.38 -10.61 -27.43
C ILE A 94 -6.88 -11.96 -26.93
N ALA A 95 -7.25 -13.05 -27.61
CA ALA A 95 -6.84 -14.39 -27.19
C ALA A 95 -5.32 -14.57 -27.25
N LEU A 96 -4.61 -13.88 -28.16
CA LEU A 96 -3.16 -13.86 -28.22
C LEU A 96 -2.51 -13.03 -27.10
N VAL A 97 -3.11 -11.89 -26.71
CA VAL A 97 -2.70 -11.13 -25.52
C VAL A 97 -2.84 -11.99 -24.27
N GLU A 98 -3.99 -12.66 -24.11
CA GLU A 98 -4.26 -13.57 -22.99
C GLU A 98 -3.36 -14.82 -22.99
N SER A 99 -2.81 -15.18 -24.15
CA SER A 99 -1.84 -16.27 -24.33
C SER A 99 -0.38 -15.81 -24.27
N GLU A 100 -0.11 -14.55 -23.88
CA GLU A 100 1.23 -13.97 -23.72
C GLU A 100 2.08 -13.92 -25.00
N VAL A 101 1.43 -13.71 -26.16
CA VAL A 101 2.12 -13.52 -27.45
C VAL A 101 1.80 -12.14 -28.03
N PRO A 102 2.27 -11.04 -27.38
CA PRO A 102 1.85 -9.67 -27.71
C PRO A 102 2.26 -9.24 -29.13
N GLU A 103 3.40 -9.72 -29.65
CA GLU A 103 3.88 -9.31 -30.98
C GLU A 103 2.94 -9.76 -32.10
N LYS A 104 2.38 -10.97 -31.97
CA LYS A 104 1.37 -11.48 -32.91
C LYS A 104 0.04 -10.76 -32.73
N ALA A 105 -0.33 -10.44 -31.49
CA ALA A 105 -1.56 -9.72 -31.20
C ALA A 105 -1.59 -8.34 -31.86
N GLU A 106 -0.49 -7.58 -31.83
CA GLU A 106 -0.37 -6.27 -32.46
C GLU A 106 -0.68 -6.30 -33.97
N ALA A 107 -0.21 -7.32 -34.69
CA ALA A 107 -0.46 -7.45 -36.12
C ALA A 107 -1.96 -7.61 -36.44
N TYR A 108 -2.67 -8.40 -35.62
CA TYR A 108 -4.11 -8.59 -35.75
C TYR A 108 -4.92 -7.36 -35.31
N LEU A 109 -4.48 -6.66 -34.25
CA LEU A 109 -5.06 -5.37 -33.85
C LEU A 109 -4.97 -4.32 -34.95
N LEU A 110 -3.80 -4.18 -35.59
CA LEU A 110 -3.61 -3.23 -36.67
C LEU A 110 -4.50 -3.54 -37.88
N ARG A 111 -4.76 -4.83 -38.16
CA ARG A 111 -5.73 -5.23 -39.21
C ARG A 111 -7.15 -4.84 -38.83
N SER A 112 -7.58 -5.16 -37.60
CA SER A 112 -8.90 -4.76 -37.09
C SER A 112 -9.09 -3.24 -37.10
N LEU A 113 -8.08 -2.49 -36.68
CA LEU A 113 -8.09 -1.02 -36.65
C LEU A 113 -8.18 -0.40 -38.05
N LYS A 114 -7.42 -0.91 -39.03
CA LYS A 114 -7.47 -0.44 -40.42
C LYS A 114 -8.85 -0.68 -41.04
N LEU A 115 -9.42 -1.87 -40.80
CA LEU A 115 -10.72 -2.25 -41.35
C LEU A 115 -11.86 -1.45 -40.69
N SER A 116 -11.82 -1.27 -39.37
CA SER A 116 -12.83 -0.51 -38.62
C SER A 116 -12.81 0.97 -38.97
N LYS A 117 -11.64 1.60 -39.09
CA LYS A 117 -11.51 3.01 -39.54
C LYS A 117 -12.07 3.24 -40.95
N ARG A 118 -11.78 2.34 -41.90
CA ARG A 118 -12.28 2.44 -43.28
C ARG A 118 -13.81 2.37 -43.37
N ASN A 119 -14.44 1.67 -42.42
CA ASN A 119 -15.88 1.45 -42.40
C ASN A 119 -16.61 2.27 -41.30
N ASN A 120 -15.95 3.28 -40.72
CA ASN A 120 -16.50 4.15 -39.66
C ASN A 120 -17.04 3.39 -38.43
N LEU A 121 -16.44 2.26 -38.08
CA LEU A 121 -16.81 1.46 -36.91
C LEU A 121 -16.10 2.00 -35.66
N VAL A 122 -16.59 3.13 -35.13
CA VAL A 122 -15.95 3.93 -34.06
C VAL A 122 -15.61 3.09 -32.82
N LEU A 123 -16.55 2.27 -32.33
CA LEU A 123 -16.32 1.45 -31.14
C LEU A 123 -15.25 0.37 -31.35
N ILE A 124 -15.26 -0.32 -32.49
CA ILE A 124 -14.24 -1.35 -32.79
C ILE A 124 -12.86 -0.69 -32.97
N SER A 125 -12.81 0.50 -33.59
CA SER A 125 -11.59 1.30 -33.68
C SER A 125 -11.09 1.71 -32.30
N PHE A 126 -11.99 2.16 -31.42
CA PHE A 126 -11.65 2.53 -30.05
C PHE A 126 -11.08 1.34 -29.29
N VAL A 127 -11.75 0.19 -29.28
CA VAL A 127 -11.29 -1.01 -28.56
C VAL A 127 -9.94 -1.48 -29.09
N SER A 128 -9.75 -1.46 -30.41
CA SER A 128 -8.46 -1.80 -31.01
C SER A 128 -7.33 -0.85 -30.57
N GLU A 129 -7.61 0.46 -30.52
CA GLU A 129 -6.64 1.47 -30.04
C GLU A 129 -6.38 1.34 -28.53
N PHE A 130 -7.40 0.98 -27.76
CA PHE A 130 -7.32 0.81 -26.31
C PHE A 130 -6.48 -0.41 -25.92
N ILE A 131 -6.75 -1.58 -26.52
CA ILE A 131 -5.95 -2.80 -26.31
C ILE A 131 -4.51 -2.58 -26.78
N GLY A 132 -4.31 -1.91 -27.92
CA GLY A 132 -2.96 -1.52 -28.37
C GLY A 132 -2.23 -0.66 -27.34
N GLY A 133 -2.93 0.27 -26.69
CA GLY A 133 -2.39 1.06 -25.59
C GLY A 133 -2.04 0.24 -24.35
N GLN A 134 -2.82 -0.80 -24.03
CA GLN A 134 -2.54 -1.72 -22.92
C GLN A 134 -1.30 -2.57 -23.17
N ILE A 135 -1.16 -3.14 -24.37
CA ILE A 135 0.04 -3.88 -24.78
C ILE A 135 1.27 -2.96 -24.68
N LEU A 136 1.16 -1.73 -25.18
CA LEU A 136 2.25 -0.76 -25.10
C LEU A 136 2.54 -0.34 -23.65
N ALA A 137 1.53 -0.20 -22.79
CA ALA A 137 1.72 0.10 -21.37
C ALA A 137 2.51 -1.01 -20.67
N LYS A 138 2.23 -2.27 -21.00
CA LYS A 138 2.96 -3.43 -20.46
C LYS A 138 4.40 -3.51 -20.98
N ASN A 139 4.61 -3.27 -22.27
CA ASN A 139 5.93 -3.41 -22.90
C ASN A 139 6.84 -2.19 -22.68
N ASN A 140 6.28 -0.98 -22.72
CA ASN A 140 7.00 0.28 -22.54
C ASN A 140 6.07 1.38 -21.97
N PRO A 141 5.92 1.46 -20.64
CA PRO A 141 5.03 2.42 -19.98
C PRO A 141 5.27 3.89 -20.38
N LYS A 142 6.52 4.27 -20.67
CA LYS A 142 6.89 5.64 -21.04
C LYS A 142 6.35 6.03 -22.42
N LEU A 143 6.52 5.15 -23.43
CA LEU A 143 5.98 5.38 -24.78
C LEU A 143 4.46 5.31 -24.81
N SER A 144 3.85 4.49 -23.94
CA SER A 144 2.40 4.41 -23.80
C SER A 144 1.75 5.77 -23.50
N ILE A 145 2.39 6.63 -22.70
CA ILE A 145 1.82 7.92 -22.34
C ILE A 145 1.63 8.84 -23.54
N SER A 146 2.64 8.97 -24.42
CA SER A 146 2.50 9.80 -25.62
C SER A 146 1.42 9.25 -26.56
N TYR A 147 1.34 7.93 -26.69
CA TYR A 147 0.30 7.28 -27.48
C TYR A 147 -1.10 7.56 -26.92
N VAL A 148 -1.27 7.42 -25.61
CA VAL A 148 -2.54 7.64 -24.92
C VAL A 148 -2.96 9.11 -24.97
N GLU A 149 -2.03 10.05 -24.79
CA GLU A 149 -2.32 11.50 -24.90
C GLU A 149 -2.86 11.90 -26.27
N GLU A 150 -2.29 11.35 -27.35
CA GLU A 150 -2.80 11.57 -28.71
C GLU A 150 -4.26 11.10 -28.84
N LYS A 151 -4.60 9.94 -28.25
CA LYS A 151 -5.97 9.40 -28.30
C LYS A 151 -6.94 10.20 -27.44
N ILE A 152 -6.51 10.64 -26.26
CA ILE A 152 -7.31 11.51 -25.38
C ILE A 152 -7.76 12.75 -26.16
N THR A 153 -6.82 13.46 -26.78
CA THR A 153 -7.10 14.67 -27.56
C THR A 153 -8.06 14.38 -28.70
N ARG A 154 -7.78 13.33 -29.49
CA ARG A 154 -8.63 12.95 -30.63
C ARG A 154 -10.07 12.62 -30.22
N TYR A 155 -10.27 11.85 -29.16
CA TYR A 155 -11.63 11.47 -28.73
C TYR A 155 -12.36 12.65 -28.07
N ASP A 156 -11.65 13.58 -27.43
CA ASP A 156 -12.25 14.83 -26.94
C ASP A 156 -12.68 15.75 -28.09
N GLU A 157 -11.87 15.89 -29.13
CA GLU A 157 -12.21 16.68 -30.34
C GLU A 157 -13.45 16.13 -31.06
N LEU A 158 -13.66 14.81 -30.99
CA LEU A 158 -14.84 14.14 -31.52
C LEU A 158 -16.07 14.24 -30.59
N GLY A 159 -15.95 14.89 -29.43
CA GLY A 159 -17.01 14.97 -28.42
C GLY A 159 -17.28 13.67 -27.65
N LEU A 160 -16.43 12.64 -27.83
CA LEU A 160 -16.56 11.32 -27.21
C LEU A 160 -15.81 11.27 -25.87
N HIS A 161 -16.19 12.15 -24.95
CA HIS A 161 -15.47 12.38 -23.69
C HIS A 161 -15.35 11.13 -22.82
N GLN A 162 -16.38 10.27 -22.79
CA GLN A 162 -16.35 9.05 -21.99
C GLN A 162 -15.28 8.07 -22.49
N LEU A 163 -15.06 7.96 -23.81
CA LEU A 163 -13.98 7.15 -24.38
C LEU A 163 -12.61 7.75 -24.07
N SER A 164 -12.51 9.07 -24.10
CA SER A 164 -11.31 9.80 -23.68
C SER A 164 -10.99 9.56 -22.20
N ASP A 165 -12.01 9.47 -21.33
CA ASP A 165 -11.83 9.16 -19.91
C ASP A 165 -11.28 7.75 -19.68
N LEU A 166 -11.64 6.76 -20.50
CA LEU A 166 -11.03 5.42 -20.42
C LEU A 166 -9.53 5.48 -20.75
N PHE A 167 -9.12 6.26 -21.76
CA PHE A 167 -7.71 6.51 -22.02
C PHE A 167 -7.02 7.25 -20.88
N ARG A 168 -7.70 8.17 -20.18
CA ARG A 168 -7.13 8.80 -18.96
C ARG A 168 -6.87 7.79 -17.86
N VAL A 169 -7.76 6.81 -17.67
CA VAL A 169 -7.55 5.70 -16.73
C VAL A 169 -6.32 4.89 -17.14
N LEU A 170 -6.18 4.54 -18.42
CA LEU A 170 -4.99 3.85 -18.93
C LEU A 170 -3.71 4.68 -18.73
N LYS A 171 -3.77 6.01 -18.88
CA LYS A 171 -2.66 6.93 -18.59
C LYS A 171 -2.23 6.84 -17.12
N VAL A 172 -3.19 6.83 -16.20
CA VAL A 172 -2.93 6.63 -14.77
C VAL A 172 -2.22 5.30 -14.56
N THR A 173 -2.72 4.21 -15.14
CA THR A 173 -2.08 2.89 -15.06
C THR A 173 -0.64 2.96 -15.52
N SER A 174 -0.35 3.53 -16.69
CA SER A 174 1.02 3.67 -17.19
C SER A 174 1.92 4.48 -16.24
N TYR A 175 1.41 5.56 -15.64
CA TYR A 175 2.19 6.33 -14.67
C TYR A 175 2.47 5.58 -13.36
N MET A 176 1.54 4.74 -12.88
CA MET A 176 1.77 3.95 -11.65
C MET A 176 3.03 3.08 -11.73
N HIS A 177 3.43 2.67 -12.94
CA HIS A 177 4.60 1.79 -13.11
C HIS A 177 5.95 2.51 -12.93
N PHE A 178 6.02 3.83 -13.13
CA PHE A 178 7.32 4.52 -13.16
C PHE A 178 7.33 5.99 -12.70
N ASN A 179 6.17 6.63 -12.56
CA ASN A 179 6.04 8.04 -12.15
C ASN A 179 4.83 8.25 -11.23
N PRO A 180 4.98 7.96 -9.92
CA PRO A 180 3.96 8.18 -8.90
C PRO A 180 3.38 9.59 -8.87
N ILE A 181 4.21 10.62 -9.03
CA ILE A 181 3.77 12.02 -9.02
C ILE A 181 2.86 12.29 -10.23
N GLY A 182 3.23 11.78 -11.39
CA GLY A 182 2.40 11.82 -12.59
C GLY A 182 1.06 11.11 -12.39
N ALA A 183 1.07 9.94 -11.73
CA ALA A 183 -0.13 9.18 -11.42
C ALA A 183 -1.07 9.96 -10.49
N THR A 184 -0.53 10.55 -9.41
CA THR A 184 -1.28 11.41 -8.48
C THR A 184 -1.95 12.59 -9.20
N ASN A 185 -1.20 13.31 -10.05
CA ASN A 185 -1.74 14.45 -10.80
C ASN A 185 -2.83 14.02 -11.79
N ALA A 186 -2.64 12.90 -12.48
CA ALA A 186 -3.62 12.35 -13.41
C ALA A 186 -4.91 11.92 -12.69
N LEU A 187 -4.79 11.25 -11.54
CA LEU A 187 -5.93 10.86 -10.70
C LEU A 187 -6.67 12.06 -10.12
N LEU A 188 -5.94 13.07 -9.65
CA LEU A 188 -6.54 14.31 -9.16
C LEU A 188 -7.38 14.98 -10.25
N THR A 189 -6.81 15.14 -11.44
CA THR A 189 -7.49 15.73 -12.61
C THR A 189 -8.76 14.94 -12.98
N LEU A 190 -8.68 13.61 -12.97
CA LEU A 190 -9.82 12.74 -13.29
C LEU A 190 -10.93 12.85 -12.23
N SER A 191 -10.57 12.98 -10.96
CA SER A 191 -11.53 13.08 -9.84
C SER A 191 -12.27 14.43 -9.75
N GLU A 192 -11.60 15.52 -10.14
CA GLU A 192 -12.13 16.88 -10.05
C GLU A 192 -12.99 17.26 -11.26
N ARG A 193 -12.75 16.63 -12.41
CA ARG A 193 -13.47 16.95 -13.66
C ARG A 193 -14.94 16.52 -13.59
N HIS A 194 -15.85 17.50 -13.58
CA HIS A 194 -17.30 17.27 -13.47
C HIS A 194 -17.93 16.53 -14.66
N SER A 195 -17.29 16.55 -15.83
CA SER A 195 -17.78 15.82 -17.01
C SER A 195 -17.57 14.30 -16.93
N VAL A 196 -16.74 13.84 -16.00
CA VAL A 196 -16.42 12.42 -15.80
C VAL A 196 -17.55 11.76 -15.00
N ASP A 197 -17.88 10.52 -15.33
CA ASP A 197 -18.91 9.75 -14.64
C ASP A 197 -18.65 9.71 -13.10
N PRO A 198 -19.67 9.96 -12.26
CA PRO A 198 -19.53 9.97 -10.80
C PRO A 198 -18.89 8.70 -10.21
N PHE A 199 -19.17 7.54 -10.80
CA PHE A 199 -18.58 6.27 -10.40
C PHE A 199 -17.07 6.26 -10.64
N LEU A 200 -16.66 6.67 -11.84
CA LEU A 200 -15.25 6.73 -12.21
C LEU A 200 -14.49 7.76 -11.38
N ARG A 201 -15.12 8.90 -11.04
CA ARG A 201 -14.57 9.87 -10.08
C ARG A 201 -14.40 9.28 -8.69
N GLY A 202 -15.37 8.52 -8.20
CA GLY A 202 -15.28 7.81 -6.92
C GLY A 202 -14.12 6.81 -6.89
N ILE A 203 -13.98 6.00 -7.95
CA ILE A 203 -12.85 5.09 -8.12
C ILE A 203 -11.52 5.85 -8.17
N SER A 204 -11.46 6.97 -8.90
CA SER A 204 -10.25 7.78 -9.02
C SER A 204 -9.81 8.37 -7.68
N LEU A 205 -10.76 8.83 -6.86
CA LEU A 205 -10.48 9.29 -5.50
C LEU A 205 -9.96 8.15 -4.61
N LEU A 206 -10.52 6.95 -4.75
CA LEU A 206 -10.08 5.78 -4.01
C LEU A 206 -8.62 5.42 -4.33
N TYR A 207 -8.27 5.36 -5.62
CA TYR A 207 -6.88 5.15 -6.04
C TYR A 207 -5.96 6.30 -5.64
N LEU A 208 -6.44 7.55 -5.72
CA LEU A 208 -5.66 8.72 -5.29
C LEU A 208 -5.28 8.62 -3.82
N CYS A 209 -6.25 8.26 -2.96
CA CYS A 209 -5.99 8.09 -1.54
C CYS A 209 -5.01 6.94 -1.25
N ASN A 210 -5.08 5.85 -2.01
CA ASN A 210 -4.13 4.73 -1.89
C ASN A 210 -2.70 5.15 -2.30
N VAL A 211 -2.55 5.88 -3.40
CA VAL A 211 -1.22 6.37 -3.82
C VAL A 211 -0.66 7.37 -2.83
N LEU A 212 -1.48 8.30 -2.35
CA LEU A 212 -1.05 9.33 -1.41
C LEU A 212 -0.69 8.74 -0.05
N SER A 213 -1.46 7.78 0.47
CA SER A 213 -1.16 7.13 1.76
C SER A 213 0.20 6.41 1.77
N TYR A 214 0.64 5.94 0.60
CA TYR A 214 1.94 5.30 0.38
C TYR A 214 3.07 6.31 0.11
N THR A 215 2.83 7.30 -0.75
CA THR A 215 3.88 8.23 -1.22
C THR A 215 4.12 9.40 -0.27
N ASP A 216 3.12 9.76 0.53
CA ASP A 216 3.15 10.91 1.44
C ASP A 216 2.47 10.53 2.77
N PRO A 217 3.24 10.09 3.78
CA PRO A 217 2.70 9.74 5.09
C PRO A 217 2.00 10.90 5.81
N ALA A 218 2.25 12.15 5.41
CA ALA A 218 1.65 13.35 5.98
C ALA A 218 0.29 13.70 5.36
N TYR A 219 -0.09 13.10 4.23
CA TYR A 219 -1.27 13.50 3.50
C TYR A 219 -2.56 12.97 4.15
N ASP A 220 -3.45 13.89 4.55
CA ASP A 220 -4.78 13.52 5.01
C ASP A 220 -5.74 13.26 3.83
N CYS A 221 -6.17 12.00 3.72
CA CYS A 221 -7.10 11.55 2.69
C CYS A 221 -8.57 11.63 3.10
N LYS A 222 -8.90 12.07 4.32
CA LYS A 222 -10.26 11.98 4.90
C LYS A 222 -11.35 12.58 4.00
N GLU A 223 -11.20 13.86 3.61
CA GLU A 223 -12.18 14.54 2.76
C GLU A 223 -12.39 13.81 1.42
N LYS A 224 -11.30 13.31 0.82
CA LYS A 224 -11.34 12.60 -0.46
C LYS A 224 -12.00 11.23 -0.33
N LEU A 225 -11.78 10.52 0.77
CA LEU A 225 -12.44 9.25 1.09
C LEU A 225 -13.92 9.44 1.36
N ASP A 226 -14.31 10.47 2.11
CA ASP A 226 -15.72 10.76 2.37
C ASP A 226 -16.46 11.11 1.07
N LYS A 227 -15.83 11.88 0.18
CA LYS A 227 -16.34 12.15 -1.17
C LYS A 227 -16.41 10.89 -2.04
N ALA A 228 -15.41 10.01 -1.97
CA ALA A 228 -15.44 8.72 -2.66
C ALA A 228 -16.59 7.85 -2.14
N GLN A 229 -16.80 7.82 -0.82
CA GLN A 229 -17.87 7.09 -0.17
C GLN A 229 -19.24 7.60 -0.64
N GLU A 230 -19.43 8.92 -0.69
CA GLU A 230 -20.66 9.52 -1.20
C GLU A 230 -20.95 9.08 -2.64
N LEU A 231 -19.96 9.16 -3.53
CA LEU A 231 -20.10 8.83 -4.95
C LEU A 231 -20.35 7.33 -5.17
N LEU A 232 -19.69 6.47 -4.41
CA LEU A 232 -19.75 5.02 -4.59
C LEU A 232 -20.94 4.37 -3.87
N PHE A 233 -21.34 4.84 -2.68
CA PHE A 233 -22.42 4.20 -1.91
C PHE A 233 -23.80 4.61 -2.42
N LYS A 234 -23.95 5.85 -2.92
CA LYS A 234 -25.20 6.29 -3.56
C LYS A 234 -25.41 5.64 -4.93
N ASN A 235 -24.35 5.10 -5.54
CA ASN A 235 -24.44 4.46 -6.84
C ASN A 235 -24.85 2.98 -6.71
N LYS A 236 -26.01 2.64 -7.29
CA LYS A 236 -26.54 1.26 -7.31
C LYS A 236 -25.66 0.29 -8.11
N ARG A 237 -24.82 0.79 -9.02
CA ARG A 237 -23.90 -0.02 -9.84
C ARG A 237 -22.62 -0.41 -9.09
N SER A 238 -22.41 0.14 -7.88
CA SER A 238 -21.18 -0.10 -7.12
C SER A 238 -21.20 -1.50 -6.50
N PRO A 239 -20.31 -2.40 -6.93
CA PRO A 239 -20.27 -3.76 -6.40
C PRO A 239 -19.88 -3.75 -4.92
N ILE A 240 -20.36 -4.74 -4.16
CA ILE A 240 -20.10 -4.83 -2.72
C ILE A 240 -18.60 -4.87 -2.41
N GLN A 241 -17.81 -5.53 -3.27
CA GLN A 241 -16.36 -5.57 -3.18
C GLN A 241 -15.74 -4.18 -3.18
N LEU A 242 -16.15 -3.29 -4.09
CA LEU A 242 -15.59 -1.92 -4.15
C LEU A 242 -15.91 -1.12 -2.89
N ARG A 243 -17.10 -1.32 -2.30
CA ARG A 243 -17.49 -0.71 -1.03
C ARG A 243 -16.65 -1.23 0.13
N ALA A 244 -16.45 -2.55 0.19
CA ALA A 244 -15.62 -3.20 1.21
C ALA A 244 -14.19 -2.66 1.19
N MET A 245 -13.64 -2.42 0.00
CA MET A 245 -12.27 -1.95 -0.16
C MET A 245 -12.11 -0.47 0.15
N LEU A 246 -13.14 0.35 -0.11
CA LEU A 246 -13.18 1.72 0.39
C LEU A 246 -13.13 1.75 1.92
N LEU A 247 -13.94 0.91 2.58
CA LEU A 247 -13.94 0.82 4.05
C LEU A 247 -12.60 0.30 4.57
N LEU A 248 -11.98 -0.66 3.89
CA LEU A 248 -10.67 -1.19 4.26
C LEU A 248 -9.56 -0.15 4.13
N LEU A 249 -9.55 0.64 3.04
CA LEU A 249 -8.60 1.74 2.87
C LEU A 249 -8.82 2.82 3.93
N LYS A 250 -10.08 3.20 4.19
CA LYS A 250 -10.43 4.14 5.25
C LYS A 250 -9.93 3.65 6.60
N PHE A 251 -10.17 2.38 6.92
CA PHE A 251 -9.69 1.76 8.15
C PHE A 251 -8.16 1.80 8.25
N SER A 252 -7.44 1.40 7.20
CA SER A 252 -5.98 1.44 7.18
C SER A 252 -5.42 2.85 7.39
N ILE A 253 -6.00 3.86 6.75
CA ILE A 253 -5.55 5.25 6.90
C ILE A 253 -5.79 5.75 8.32
N LEU A 254 -6.91 5.38 8.95
CA LEU A 254 -7.23 5.72 10.34
C LEU A 254 -6.33 4.99 11.34
N VAL A 255 -5.99 3.72 11.06
CA VAL A 255 -5.01 2.97 11.86
C VAL A 255 -3.62 3.60 11.72
N LYS A 256 -3.21 3.98 10.51
CA LYS A 256 -1.94 4.69 10.25
C LYS A 256 -1.90 6.09 10.88
N SER A 257 -3.04 6.79 10.99
CA SER A 257 -3.12 8.10 11.64
C SER A 257 -3.24 8.03 13.16
N GLY A 258 -3.59 6.87 13.71
CA GLY A 258 -3.81 6.70 15.14
C GLY A 258 -5.16 7.24 15.63
N SER A 259 -6.10 7.49 14.71
CA SER A 259 -7.45 7.99 15.00
C SER A 259 -8.33 6.91 15.62
N HIS A 260 -8.18 6.64 16.92
CA HIS A 260 -8.78 5.48 17.58
C HIS A 260 -10.30 5.39 17.44
N GLU A 261 -11.02 6.45 17.84
CA GLU A 261 -12.49 6.47 17.87
C GLU A 261 -13.07 6.27 16.47
N GLU A 262 -12.56 7.00 15.48
CA GLU A 262 -12.97 6.86 14.08
C GLU A 262 -12.62 5.48 13.52
N SER A 263 -11.44 4.94 13.86
CA SER A 263 -11.06 3.59 13.44
C SER A 263 -11.97 2.51 14.04
N GLU A 264 -12.48 2.70 15.26
CA GLU A 264 -13.42 1.79 15.90
C GLU A 264 -14.78 1.79 15.19
N ILE A 265 -15.27 2.97 14.77
CA ILE A 265 -16.51 3.09 14.00
C ILE A 265 -16.39 2.32 12.68
N VAL A 266 -15.32 2.57 11.91
CA VAL A 266 -15.10 1.89 10.63
C VAL A 266 -14.85 0.39 10.80
N MET A 267 -14.17 -0.02 11.87
CA MET A 267 -13.98 -1.44 12.20
C MET A 267 -15.32 -2.13 12.46
N ASN A 268 -16.26 -1.48 13.16
CA ASN A 268 -17.59 -2.01 13.38
C ASN A 268 -18.40 -2.12 12.08
N GLU A 269 -18.29 -1.14 11.18
CA GLU A 269 -18.89 -1.22 9.84
C GLU A 269 -18.33 -2.39 9.03
N LEU A 270 -17.00 -2.58 9.04
CA LEU A 270 -16.33 -3.72 8.40
C LEU A 270 -16.78 -5.05 9.01
N ASN A 271 -16.92 -5.13 10.34
CA ASN A 271 -17.38 -6.34 11.02
C ASN A 271 -18.82 -6.72 10.62
N VAL A 272 -19.72 -5.72 10.50
CA VAL A 272 -21.08 -5.91 10.00
C VAL A 272 -21.05 -6.42 8.56
N LEU A 273 -20.22 -5.81 7.69
CA LEU A 273 -20.06 -6.25 6.30
C LEU A 273 -19.54 -7.68 6.20
N VAL A 274 -18.47 -8.03 6.92
CA VAL A 274 -17.89 -9.38 6.95
C VAL A 274 -18.92 -10.40 7.44
N SER A 275 -19.67 -10.07 8.50
CA SER A 275 -20.70 -10.96 9.05
C SER A 275 -21.84 -11.21 8.06
N ALA A 276 -22.31 -10.15 7.38
CA ALA A 276 -23.34 -10.25 6.34
C ALA A 276 -22.85 -11.11 5.18
N GLN A 277 -21.66 -10.83 4.65
CA GLN A 277 -21.08 -11.57 3.53
C GLN A 277 -20.79 -13.03 3.89
N HIS A 278 -20.35 -13.33 5.12
CA HIS A 278 -20.18 -14.69 5.61
C HIS A 278 -21.52 -15.44 5.65
N SER A 279 -22.60 -14.79 6.10
CA SER A 279 -23.94 -15.40 6.12
C SER A 279 -24.48 -15.70 4.72
N GLU A 280 -24.11 -14.88 3.74
CA GLU A 280 -24.41 -15.04 2.32
C GLU A 280 -23.42 -15.96 1.60
N LYS A 281 -22.42 -16.52 2.32
CA LYS A 281 -21.35 -17.36 1.75
C LYS A 281 -20.58 -16.69 0.62
N TRP A 282 -20.41 -15.36 0.68
CA TRP A 282 -19.62 -14.58 -0.28
C TRP A 282 -20.08 -14.75 -1.75
N VAL A 283 -21.38 -14.98 -2.00
CA VAL A 283 -21.90 -15.28 -3.35
C VAL A 283 -21.60 -14.18 -4.39
N GLU A 284 -21.52 -12.92 -3.97
CA GLU A 284 -21.16 -11.79 -4.85
C GLU A 284 -19.63 -11.64 -5.05
N TRP A 285 -18.82 -12.49 -4.41
CA TRP A 285 -17.36 -12.42 -4.45
C TRP A 285 -16.78 -13.58 -5.26
N LYS A 286 -16.18 -13.30 -6.41
CA LYS A 286 -15.48 -14.33 -7.19
C LYS A 286 -14.19 -14.76 -6.47
N GLU A 287 -13.87 -16.06 -6.51
CA GLU A 287 -12.63 -16.60 -5.94
C GLU A 287 -11.37 -15.99 -6.56
N THR A 288 -11.46 -15.56 -7.82
CA THR A 288 -10.38 -14.85 -8.53
C THR A 288 -10.15 -13.42 -8.03
N GLY A 289 -11.06 -12.89 -7.21
CA GLY A 289 -11.06 -11.48 -6.80
C GLY A 289 -11.54 -10.51 -7.88
N THR A 290 -12.11 -11.00 -8.99
CA THR A 290 -12.59 -10.14 -10.08
C THR A 290 -14.04 -9.71 -9.93
N PHE A 291 -14.34 -8.49 -10.38
CA PHE A 291 -15.70 -7.94 -10.47
C PHE A 291 -15.90 -7.10 -11.71
N GLN A 292 -17.16 -6.89 -12.06
CA GLN A 292 -17.54 -6.08 -13.22
C GLN A 292 -17.89 -4.64 -12.81
N ILE A 293 -17.42 -3.71 -13.63
CA ILE A 293 -17.69 -2.28 -13.57
C ILE A 293 -18.51 -1.91 -14.80
N GLU A 294 -19.69 -1.33 -14.56
CA GLU A 294 -20.60 -0.91 -15.62
C GLU A 294 -20.48 0.60 -15.87
N LEU A 295 -19.99 0.97 -17.06
CA LEU A 295 -19.84 2.35 -17.49
C LEU A 295 -20.85 2.68 -18.60
N PRO A 296 -21.74 3.67 -18.40
CA PRO A 296 -22.66 4.10 -19.43
C PRO A 296 -21.89 4.93 -20.48
N LEU A 297 -22.03 4.53 -21.74
CA LEU A 297 -21.47 5.19 -22.90
C LEU A 297 -22.61 5.75 -23.77
N PRO A 298 -22.77 7.07 -23.85
CA PRO A 298 -23.64 7.67 -24.85
C PRO A 298 -22.98 7.52 -26.22
N ILE A 299 -23.62 6.82 -27.15
CA ILE A 299 -23.11 6.63 -28.52
C ILE A 299 -23.70 7.67 -29.47
N SER A 300 -24.94 8.10 -29.21
CA SER A 300 -25.70 9.07 -30.02
C SER A 300 -26.72 9.78 -29.13
N ASP A 301 -27.39 10.82 -29.65
CA ASP A 301 -28.45 11.55 -28.94
C ASP A 301 -29.57 10.60 -28.49
N GLY A 302 -29.54 10.21 -27.21
CA GLY A 302 -30.56 9.38 -26.56
C GLY A 302 -30.24 7.89 -26.44
N GLU A 303 -29.26 7.34 -27.16
CA GLU A 303 -28.87 5.93 -27.02
C GLU A 303 -27.66 5.76 -26.10
N ILE A 304 -27.87 5.06 -24.98
CA ILE A 304 -26.85 4.69 -24.02
C ILE A 304 -26.54 3.20 -24.19
N THR A 305 -25.27 2.88 -24.45
CA THR A 305 -24.75 1.51 -24.36
C THR A 305 -23.92 1.37 -23.10
N THR A 306 -23.93 0.21 -22.47
CA THR A 306 -23.08 -0.05 -21.30
C THR A 306 -21.81 -0.77 -21.74
N ILE A 307 -20.66 -0.22 -21.34
CA ILE A 307 -19.37 -0.92 -21.37
C ILE A 307 -19.21 -1.63 -20.03
N PHE A 308 -18.95 -2.93 -20.05
CA PHE A 308 -18.55 -3.65 -18.84
C PHE A 308 -17.03 -3.78 -18.83
N CYS A 309 -16.43 -3.55 -17.68
CA CYS A 309 -14.99 -3.60 -17.45
C CYS A 309 -14.75 -4.61 -16.35
N GLU A 310 -13.72 -5.44 -16.45
CA GLU A 310 -13.35 -6.32 -15.35
C GLU A 310 -12.26 -5.64 -14.54
N ALA A 311 -12.41 -5.62 -13.22
CA ALA A 311 -11.37 -5.21 -12.31
C ALA A 311 -11.03 -6.41 -11.43
N SER A 312 -9.74 -6.60 -11.18
CA SER A 312 -9.26 -7.62 -10.25
C SER A 312 -8.77 -6.95 -8.98
N TRP A 313 -9.24 -7.47 -7.84
CA TRP A 313 -8.81 -6.99 -6.54
C TRP A 313 -8.59 -8.13 -5.55
N LEU A 314 -8.82 -7.88 -4.26
CA LEU A 314 -8.66 -8.90 -3.23
C LEU A 314 -9.73 -9.99 -3.38
N THR A 315 -9.34 -11.24 -3.13
CA THR A 315 -10.28 -12.33 -2.88
C THR A 315 -10.97 -12.14 -1.52
N SER A 316 -12.04 -12.89 -1.26
CA SER A 316 -12.73 -12.84 0.04
C SER A 316 -11.78 -13.20 1.19
N ASN A 317 -10.96 -14.24 0.99
CA ASN A 317 -9.96 -14.68 1.97
C ASN A 317 -8.88 -13.61 2.20
N GLU A 318 -8.32 -13.04 1.13
CA GLU A 318 -7.33 -11.96 1.21
C GLU A 318 -7.90 -10.75 1.96
N PHE A 319 -9.14 -10.36 1.66
CA PHE A 319 -9.84 -9.27 2.34
C PHE A 319 -9.97 -9.52 3.85
N VAL A 320 -10.42 -10.72 4.24
CA VAL A 320 -10.59 -11.09 5.65
C VAL A 320 -9.26 -11.10 6.39
N ILE A 321 -8.21 -11.69 5.79
CA ILE A 321 -6.86 -11.71 6.35
C ILE A 321 -6.36 -10.29 6.61
N ILE A 322 -6.48 -9.41 5.61
CA ILE A 322 -6.02 -8.02 5.71
C ILE A 322 -6.83 -7.24 6.76
N TYR A 323 -8.15 -7.42 6.80
CA TYR A 323 -9.00 -6.81 7.82
C TYR A 323 -8.53 -7.17 9.24
N TYR A 324 -8.34 -8.45 9.54
CA TYR A 324 -7.88 -8.88 10.85
C TYR A 324 -6.43 -8.46 11.14
N ALA A 325 -5.57 -8.37 10.12
CA ALA A 325 -4.23 -7.82 10.26
C ALA A 325 -4.27 -6.35 10.70
N LEU A 326 -5.09 -5.51 10.05
CA LEU A 326 -5.29 -4.11 10.45
C LEU A 326 -5.90 -3.98 11.84
N THR A 327 -6.86 -4.84 12.19
CA THR A 327 -7.40 -4.92 13.56
C THR A 327 -6.30 -5.25 14.56
N ALA A 328 -5.39 -6.17 14.24
CA ALA A 328 -4.28 -6.51 15.10
C ALA A 328 -3.31 -5.33 15.29
N LEU A 329 -3.00 -4.59 14.20
CA LEU A 329 -2.16 -3.39 14.25
C LEU A 329 -2.77 -2.29 15.11
N LYS A 330 -4.07 -2.01 14.95
CA LYS A 330 -4.81 -1.10 15.82
C LYS A 330 -4.66 -1.52 17.29
N MET A 331 -4.90 -2.79 17.60
CA MET A 331 -4.81 -3.30 18.97
C MET A 331 -3.37 -3.24 19.52
N LEU A 332 -2.36 -3.38 18.66
CA LEU A 332 -0.96 -3.35 19.03
C LEU A 332 -0.53 -1.96 19.52
N VAL A 333 -1.05 -0.89 18.91
CA VAL A 333 -0.78 0.49 19.29
C VAL A 333 -1.48 0.85 20.62
N HIS A 334 -2.75 0.45 20.79
CA HIS A 334 -3.56 0.88 21.93
C HIS A 334 -3.43 -0.02 23.17
N ASN A 335 -3.23 -1.32 22.98
CA ASN A 335 -3.09 -2.28 24.07
C ASN A 335 -1.93 -3.26 23.78
N PRO A 336 -0.68 -2.79 23.80
CA PRO A 336 0.49 -3.59 23.43
C PRO A 336 0.69 -4.82 24.34
N LYS A 337 0.17 -4.79 25.57
CA LYS A 337 0.19 -5.92 26.51
C LYS A 337 -0.92 -6.93 26.29
N GLY A 338 -2.00 -6.52 25.62
CA GLY A 338 -3.15 -7.37 25.37
C GLY A 338 -2.80 -8.59 24.52
N ASN A 339 -3.47 -9.71 24.77
CA ASN A 339 -3.38 -10.88 23.91
C ASN A 339 -4.27 -10.79 22.66
N ALA A 340 -5.00 -9.68 22.49
CA ALA A 340 -5.91 -9.49 21.36
C ALA A 340 -5.16 -9.38 20.02
N SER A 341 -4.10 -8.56 19.95
CA SER A 341 -3.29 -8.40 18.73
C SER A 341 -2.63 -9.73 18.31
N SER A 342 -1.98 -10.43 19.25
CA SER A 342 -1.35 -11.72 18.97
C SER A 342 -2.36 -12.79 18.56
N ARG A 343 -3.56 -12.81 19.17
CA ARG A 343 -4.64 -13.72 18.74
C ARG A 343 -5.12 -13.43 17.33
N ALA A 344 -5.32 -12.16 16.98
CA ALA A 344 -5.72 -11.76 15.63
C ALA A 344 -4.64 -12.10 14.59
N LEU A 345 -3.35 -11.85 14.88
CA LEU A 345 -2.25 -12.23 14.00
C LEU A 345 -2.11 -13.75 13.85
N GLN A 346 -2.34 -14.52 14.92
CA GLN A 346 -2.35 -15.98 14.85
C GLN A 346 -3.50 -16.46 13.98
N TYR A 347 -4.69 -15.89 14.13
CA TYR A 347 -5.83 -16.21 13.27
C TYR A 347 -5.55 -15.91 11.80
N CYS A 348 -4.91 -14.78 11.47
CA CYS A 348 -4.46 -14.49 10.10
C CYS A 348 -3.51 -15.57 9.58
N ARG A 349 -2.54 -16.01 10.40
CA ARG A 349 -1.59 -17.06 10.04
C ARG A 349 -2.30 -18.38 9.76
N ASP A 350 -3.25 -18.77 10.62
CA ASP A 350 -4.03 -20.00 10.45
C ASP A 350 -4.85 -19.97 9.14
N LEU A 351 -5.46 -18.82 8.80
CA LEU A 351 -6.15 -18.62 7.52
C LEU A 351 -5.19 -18.77 6.33
N ILE A 352 -4.03 -18.12 6.39
CA ILE A 352 -3.01 -18.18 5.33
C ILE A 352 -2.50 -19.61 5.13
N ASP A 353 -2.19 -20.32 6.22
CA ASP A 353 -1.66 -21.69 6.15
C ASP A 353 -2.73 -22.65 5.58
N ASN A 354 -4.02 -22.45 5.89
CA ASN A 354 -5.13 -23.19 5.28
C ASN A 354 -5.24 -22.92 3.76
N GLU A 355 -5.12 -21.66 3.33
CA GLU A 355 -5.14 -21.28 1.91
C GLU A 355 -3.95 -21.87 1.14
N ILE A 356 -2.76 -21.88 1.75
CA ILE A 356 -1.56 -22.49 1.17
C ILE A 356 -1.77 -23.99 0.99
N GLN A 357 -2.34 -24.69 1.98
CA GLN A 357 -2.63 -26.12 1.89
C GLN A 357 -3.63 -26.44 0.77
N GLN A 358 -4.72 -25.67 0.66
CA GLN A 358 -5.69 -25.84 -0.42
C GLN A 358 -5.08 -25.56 -1.79
N SER A 359 -4.29 -24.49 -1.90
CA SER A 359 -3.63 -24.06 -3.14
C SER A 359 -2.53 -25.04 -3.60
N SER A 360 -1.81 -25.68 -2.68
CA SER A 360 -0.75 -26.67 -2.97
C SER A 360 -1.27 -27.93 -3.68
N SER A 361 -2.56 -28.25 -3.51
CA SER A 361 -3.23 -29.33 -4.24
C SER A 361 -3.55 -28.97 -5.70
N ASN A 362 -3.64 -27.67 -6.00
CA ASN A 362 -3.99 -27.12 -7.32
C ASN A 362 -2.79 -26.46 -8.04
N GLY A 363 -1.60 -26.44 -7.43
CA GLY A 363 -0.34 -26.04 -8.05
C GLY A 363 -0.12 -24.53 -8.24
N VAL A 364 -1.06 -23.67 -7.82
CA VAL A 364 -0.96 -22.21 -7.98
C VAL A 364 -1.11 -21.55 -6.61
N LEU A 365 0.02 -21.20 -5.99
CA LEU A 365 0.00 -20.33 -4.81
C LEU A 365 -0.03 -18.88 -5.28
N SER A 366 -1.03 -18.10 -4.86
CA SER A 366 -1.06 -16.66 -5.09
C SER A 366 0.16 -16.02 -4.41
N SER A 367 1.02 -15.35 -5.17
CA SER A 367 2.17 -14.59 -4.63
C SER A 367 1.74 -13.56 -3.56
N ARG A 368 0.48 -13.10 -3.62
CA ARG A 368 -0.13 -12.22 -2.61
C ARG A 368 -0.29 -12.88 -1.24
N ILE A 369 -0.73 -14.14 -1.20
CA ILE A 369 -0.90 -14.90 0.05
C ILE A 369 0.45 -15.18 0.70
N ALA A 370 1.46 -15.51 -0.10
CA ALA A 370 2.83 -15.68 0.41
C ALA A 370 3.38 -14.37 1.01
N HIS A 371 3.17 -13.24 0.34
CA HIS A 371 3.62 -11.95 0.85
C HIS A 371 2.87 -11.51 2.13
N LEU A 372 1.56 -11.79 2.21
CA LEU A 372 0.79 -11.59 3.44
C LEU A 372 1.35 -12.44 4.59
N ARG A 373 1.74 -13.70 4.33
CA ARG A 373 2.36 -14.59 5.33
C ARG A 373 3.58 -13.93 5.95
N ASP A 374 4.48 -13.46 5.12
CA ASP A 374 5.74 -12.85 5.54
C ASP A 374 5.50 -11.57 6.34
N THR A 375 4.56 -10.74 5.90
CA THR A 375 4.14 -9.52 6.62
C THR A 375 3.57 -9.84 8.01
N ILE A 376 2.70 -10.86 8.10
CA ILE A 376 2.12 -11.30 9.38
C ILE A 376 3.21 -11.82 10.33
N ILE A 377 4.18 -12.59 9.82
CA ILE A 377 5.30 -13.10 10.62
C ILE A 377 6.11 -11.95 11.22
N VAL A 378 6.41 -10.90 10.44
CA VAL A 378 7.09 -9.69 10.92
C VAL A 378 6.31 -9.04 12.07
N TYR A 379 5.01 -8.84 11.92
CA TYR A 379 4.18 -8.23 12.97
C TYR A 379 3.97 -9.13 14.18
N GLN A 380 3.97 -10.46 14.03
CA GLN A 380 4.01 -11.39 15.15
C GLN A 380 5.28 -11.20 15.98
N ALA A 381 6.45 -11.09 15.33
CA ALA A 381 7.70 -10.82 16.02
C ALA A 381 7.72 -9.45 16.70
N TRP A 382 7.21 -8.41 16.02
CA TRP A 382 7.07 -7.08 16.62
C TRP A 382 6.15 -7.11 17.86
N SER A 383 5.03 -7.84 17.78
CA SER A 383 4.10 -8.00 18.90
C SER A 383 4.75 -8.72 20.08
N SER A 384 5.52 -9.77 19.82
CA SER A 384 6.28 -10.49 20.85
C SER A 384 7.35 -9.61 21.49
N PHE A 385 8.07 -8.81 20.70
CA PHE A 385 9.09 -7.87 21.17
C PHE A 385 8.53 -6.84 22.16
N LEU A 386 7.33 -6.31 21.91
CA LEU A 386 6.71 -5.31 22.81
C LEU A 386 6.27 -5.87 24.18
N LYS A 387 6.05 -7.18 24.31
CA LYS A 387 5.50 -7.79 25.53
C LYS A 387 6.56 -8.08 26.60
N GLU A 388 7.58 -8.88 26.30
CA GLU A 388 8.51 -9.38 27.34
C GLU A 388 9.98 -9.47 26.87
N LYS A 389 10.25 -10.18 25.75
CA LYS A 389 11.57 -10.28 25.09
C LYS A 389 11.40 -10.60 23.59
N PRO A 390 12.38 -10.24 22.73
CA PRO A 390 12.44 -10.72 21.36
C PRO A 390 12.50 -12.26 21.39
N ASN A 391 11.42 -12.90 21.00
CA ASN A 391 11.45 -14.30 20.58
C ASN A 391 11.19 -14.29 19.08
N PHE A 392 12.27 -14.18 18.32
CA PHE A 392 12.18 -14.33 16.87
C PHE A 392 11.87 -15.79 16.61
N ASN A 393 10.79 -16.04 15.87
CA ASN A 393 10.50 -17.38 15.38
C ASN A 393 11.71 -17.88 14.57
N SER A 394 12.04 -19.16 14.68
CA SER A 394 13.08 -19.84 13.88
C SER A 394 13.05 -19.49 12.38
N GLU A 395 11.87 -19.21 11.83
CA GLU A 395 11.66 -18.76 10.46
C GLU A 395 12.30 -17.40 10.16
N ILE A 396 12.20 -16.41 11.06
CA ILE A 396 12.79 -15.07 10.90
C ILE A 396 14.31 -15.13 10.98
N GLU A 397 14.83 -15.96 11.89
CA GLU A 397 16.28 -16.18 12.03
C GLU A 397 16.87 -16.86 10.79
N GLU A 398 16.14 -17.81 10.19
CA GLU A 398 16.58 -18.46 8.96
C GLU A 398 16.61 -17.49 7.77
N ILE A 399 15.60 -16.60 7.64
CA ILE A 399 15.58 -15.56 6.61
C ILE A 399 16.82 -14.66 6.70
N VAL A 400 17.19 -14.22 7.91
CA VAL A 400 18.39 -13.39 8.11
C VAL A 400 19.68 -14.17 7.88
N ARG A 401 19.75 -15.43 8.32
CA ARG A 401 20.91 -16.30 8.09
C ARG A 401 21.19 -16.47 6.60
N VAL A 402 20.16 -16.72 5.81
CA VAL A 402 20.28 -16.87 4.36
C VAL A 402 20.59 -15.53 3.67
N HIS A 403 19.99 -14.43 4.12
CA HIS A 403 20.33 -13.09 3.63
C HIS A 403 21.82 -12.78 3.84
N ASN A 404 22.35 -12.99 5.04
CA ASN A 404 23.74 -12.72 5.38
C ASN A 404 24.74 -13.60 4.62
N ARG A 405 24.31 -14.76 4.11
CA ARG A 405 25.13 -15.64 3.24
C ARG A 405 25.04 -15.31 1.76
N ASN A 406 24.24 -14.31 1.36
CA ASN A 406 23.88 -14.02 -0.03
C ASN A 406 23.21 -15.22 -0.76
N GLU A 407 22.58 -16.12 0.00
CA GLU A 407 21.95 -17.37 -0.49
C GLU A 407 20.44 -17.18 -0.75
N LEU A 408 19.93 -15.95 -0.74
CA LEU A 408 18.51 -15.63 -0.94
C LEU A 408 17.94 -16.09 -2.30
N LYS A 409 18.80 -16.47 -3.25
CA LYS A 409 18.37 -17.07 -4.51
C LYS A 409 17.72 -18.45 -4.32
N ASP A 410 18.03 -19.15 -3.22
CA ASP A 410 17.64 -20.55 -2.99
C ASP A 410 16.49 -20.74 -1.99
N ILE A 411 16.22 -19.77 -1.09
CA ILE A 411 14.93 -19.70 -0.40
C ILE A 411 13.90 -19.25 -1.44
N LYS A 412 13.25 -20.21 -2.10
CA LYS A 412 12.06 -20.08 -2.95
C LYS A 412 11.49 -18.65 -2.99
N SER A 413 12.02 -17.80 -3.87
CA SER A 413 11.44 -16.67 -4.60
C SER A 413 10.31 -15.81 -3.97
N LEU A 414 10.05 -15.83 -2.66
CA LEU A 414 8.80 -15.30 -2.07
C LEU A 414 9.02 -14.16 -1.07
N VAL A 415 10.19 -14.08 -0.45
CA VAL A 415 10.50 -12.99 0.50
C VAL A 415 10.86 -11.74 -0.28
N THR A 416 10.02 -10.71 -0.20
CA THR A 416 10.27 -9.43 -0.89
C THR A 416 11.36 -8.61 -0.20
N ASP A 417 11.99 -7.70 -0.96
CA ASP A 417 13.02 -6.80 -0.43
C ASP A 417 12.53 -5.97 0.76
N ASP A 418 11.25 -5.59 0.77
CA ASP A 418 10.60 -4.83 1.84
C ASP A 418 10.43 -5.65 3.13
N THR A 419 10.06 -6.92 3.01
CA THR A 419 10.03 -7.84 4.16
C THR A 419 11.41 -7.95 4.79
N ILE A 420 12.46 -8.09 3.96
CA ILE A 420 13.85 -8.14 4.44
C ILE A 420 14.21 -6.86 5.19
N SER A 421 13.86 -5.67 4.67
CA SER A 421 14.12 -4.40 5.36
C SER A 421 13.48 -4.36 6.76
N ASN A 422 12.22 -4.79 6.86
CA ASN A 422 11.51 -4.84 8.15
C ASN A 422 12.15 -5.83 9.13
N ILE A 423 12.59 -6.99 8.64
CA ILE A 423 13.29 -8.00 9.46
C ILE A 423 14.62 -7.44 9.97
N LEU A 424 15.44 -6.85 9.09
CA LEU A 424 16.73 -6.25 9.48
C LEU A 424 16.53 -5.15 10.54
N TYR A 425 15.47 -4.35 10.40
CA TYR A 425 15.14 -3.31 11.37
C TYR A 425 14.78 -3.91 12.75
N LEU A 426 13.99 -4.98 12.77
CA LEU A 426 13.68 -5.76 13.98
C LEU A 426 14.95 -6.30 14.67
N PHE A 427 15.90 -6.84 13.89
CA PHE A 427 17.19 -7.30 14.42
C PHE A 427 18.02 -6.15 14.98
N GLY A 428 18.03 -4.99 14.34
CA GLY A 428 18.68 -3.78 14.84
C GLY A 428 18.12 -3.36 16.20
N ILE A 429 16.79 -3.28 16.33
CA ILE A 429 16.11 -2.93 17.58
C ILE A 429 16.37 -3.96 18.68
N SER A 430 16.29 -5.26 18.35
CA SER A 430 16.56 -6.33 19.32
C SER A 430 18.00 -6.27 19.83
N SER A 431 18.97 -6.10 18.92
CA SER A 431 20.38 -5.98 19.27
C SER A 431 20.61 -4.77 20.19
N LEU A 432 19.94 -3.65 19.90
CA LEU A 432 19.98 -2.46 20.75
C LEU A 432 19.41 -2.73 22.15
N ALA A 433 18.28 -3.43 22.24
CA ALA A 433 17.63 -3.80 23.51
C ALA A 433 18.49 -4.76 24.37
N ASP A 434 19.25 -5.64 23.72
CA ASP A 434 20.20 -6.56 24.35
C ASP A 434 21.59 -5.94 24.58
N LYS A 435 21.75 -4.64 24.27
CA LYS A 435 22.98 -3.84 24.45
C LYS A 435 24.13 -4.23 23.50
N HIS A 436 23.84 -4.93 22.40
CA HIS A 436 24.77 -5.20 21.31
C HIS A 436 24.79 -4.04 20.30
N ARG A 437 25.42 -2.92 20.71
CA ARG A 437 25.37 -1.64 19.98
C ARG A 437 25.98 -1.71 18.58
N GLU A 438 27.16 -2.30 18.44
CA GLU A 438 27.85 -2.44 17.13
C GLU A 438 27.00 -3.22 16.12
N THR A 439 26.32 -4.27 16.58
CA THR A 439 25.40 -5.07 15.75
C THR A 439 24.17 -4.27 15.35
N ALA A 440 23.62 -3.44 16.26
CA ALA A 440 22.52 -2.55 15.94
C ALA A 440 22.92 -1.49 14.89
N GLU A 441 24.10 -0.87 15.07
CA GLU A 441 24.66 0.10 14.12
C GLU A 441 24.85 -0.50 12.73
N TYR A 442 25.35 -1.73 12.65
CA TYR A 442 25.49 -2.46 11.39
C TYR A 442 24.15 -2.57 10.65
N TYR A 443 23.09 -3.05 11.30
CA TYR A 443 21.78 -3.23 10.66
C TYR A 443 21.13 -1.89 10.27
N PHE A 444 21.18 -0.88 11.14
CA PHE A 444 20.61 0.43 10.80
C PHE A 444 21.40 1.12 9.68
N SER A 445 22.74 0.95 9.63
CA SER A 445 23.57 1.49 8.56
C SER A 445 23.29 0.81 7.22
N LEU A 446 23.06 -0.51 7.24
CA LEU A 446 22.65 -1.28 6.06
C LEU A 446 21.33 -0.75 5.49
N LEU A 447 20.34 -0.48 6.36
CA LEU A 447 19.06 0.11 5.96
C LEU A 447 19.18 1.54 5.45
N LYS A 448 19.97 2.40 6.13
CA LYS A 448 20.21 3.78 5.70
C LYS A 448 20.83 3.87 4.30
N ASN A 449 21.80 2.98 4.04
CA ASN A 449 22.59 2.96 2.81
C ASN A 449 21.98 2.09 1.71
N ARG A 450 20.90 1.36 2.00
CA ARG A 450 20.16 0.59 0.99
C ARG A 450 19.64 1.60 -0.04
N LYS A 451 20.25 1.61 -1.22
CA LYS A 451 19.67 2.33 -2.36
C LYS A 451 18.34 1.66 -2.64
N SER A 452 17.25 2.43 -2.71
CA SER A 452 16.05 1.95 -3.37
C SER A 452 16.51 1.42 -4.72
N VAL A 453 16.32 0.12 -4.94
CA VAL A 453 16.85 -0.57 -6.11
C VAL A 453 16.43 0.23 -7.34
N ASP A 454 17.40 0.74 -8.10
CA ASP A 454 17.14 1.33 -9.41
C ASP A 454 16.30 0.31 -10.20
N ALA A 455 15.21 0.78 -10.79
CA ALA A 455 14.13 0.03 -11.44
C ALA A 455 14.54 -0.79 -12.68
N ASN A 456 15.67 -1.51 -12.61
CA ASN A 456 16.25 -2.36 -13.64
C ASN A 456 16.26 -3.85 -13.26
N VAL A 457 15.63 -4.24 -12.15
CA VAL A 457 15.32 -5.66 -11.88
C VAL A 457 13.94 -5.94 -12.44
N GLY A 458 13.90 -6.81 -13.45
CA GLY A 458 12.70 -7.09 -14.24
C GLY A 458 11.52 -7.65 -13.43
N ASN A 459 10.33 -7.23 -13.88
CA ASN A 459 9.04 -7.93 -13.96
C ASN A 459 8.42 -8.70 -12.79
N GLU A 460 9.06 -9.06 -11.68
CA GLU A 460 8.45 -10.06 -10.78
C GLU A 460 7.88 -9.52 -9.45
N CYS A 461 8.27 -8.32 -9.00
CA CYS A 461 7.82 -7.79 -7.70
C CYS A 461 6.77 -6.66 -7.81
N MET A 462 6.05 -6.50 -8.93
CA MET A 462 5.02 -5.44 -9.06
C MET A 462 3.68 -5.72 -8.33
N ARG A 463 3.59 -6.72 -7.44
CA ARG A 463 2.29 -7.40 -7.15
C ARG A 463 1.70 -7.28 -5.75
N ALA A 464 2.24 -6.45 -4.88
CA ALA A 464 1.72 -6.33 -3.52
C ALA A 464 0.93 -5.03 -3.31
N TYR A 465 -0.42 -5.17 -3.30
CA TYR A 465 -1.44 -4.32 -2.65
C TYR A 465 -2.17 -3.20 -3.42
N SER A 466 -2.98 -3.53 -4.41
CA SER A 466 -3.90 -2.56 -5.06
C SER A 466 -4.94 -1.83 -4.16
N VAL A 467 -5.00 -2.05 -2.83
CA VAL A 467 -5.72 -1.16 -1.87
C VAL A 467 -4.81 -0.53 -0.80
N LEU A 468 -3.70 -1.18 -0.42
CA LEU A 468 -2.92 -0.80 0.79
C LEU A 468 -1.44 -0.50 0.52
N ALA A 469 -0.96 -0.75 -0.69
CA ALA A 469 0.30 -0.27 -1.21
C ALA A 469 0.24 -0.38 -2.75
N PRO A 470 0.18 0.74 -3.49
CA PRO A 470 0.23 0.66 -4.96
C PRO A 470 1.38 -0.26 -5.41
N PRO A 471 1.21 -0.97 -6.55
CA PRO A 471 2.23 -1.87 -7.10
C PRO A 471 3.58 -1.16 -7.01
N HIS A 472 4.55 -1.78 -6.32
CA HIS A 472 5.81 -1.19 -5.88
C HIS A 472 6.19 0.01 -6.73
N LEU A 473 5.89 1.21 -6.21
CA LEU A 473 6.27 2.47 -6.84
C LEU A 473 7.79 2.56 -6.73
N SER A 474 8.48 1.93 -7.68
CA SER A 474 9.93 1.90 -7.72
C SER A 474 10.45 3.33 -7.64
N GLY A 475 11.25 3.59 -6.61
CA GLY A 475 12.09 4.78 -6.51
C GLY A 475 11.45 6.08 -6.00
N ILE A 476 10.18 6.17 -5.59
CA ILE A 476 9.63 7.44 -5.08
C ILE A 476 8.58 7.24 -3.96
N SER A 477 8.95 6.64 -2.83
CA SER A 477 8.39 7.18 -1.58
C SER A 477 9.19 8.44 -1.26
N LYS A 478 8.53 9.57 -1.01
CA LYS A 478 9.25 10.79 -0.57
C LYS A 478 9.96 10.58 0.76
N THR A 479 9.65 9.49 1.47
CA THR A 479 10.16 9.12 2.78
C THR A 479 10.13 7.60 2.92
N ASP A 480 11.27 6.93 2.79
CA ASP A 480 11.40 5.57 3.29
C ASP A 480 11.33 5.64 4.83
N GLU A 481 10.16 5.35 5.41
CA GLU A 481 9.91 5.48 6.86
C GLU A 481 10.95 4.68 7.66
N LEU A 482 11.33 3.48 7.19
CA LEU A 482 12.36 2.66 7.83
C LEU A 482 13.74 3.32 7.77
N LYS A 483 14.07 3.99 6.67
CA LYS A 483 15.32 4.77 6.56
C LYS A 483 15.33 5.93 7.55
N VAL A 484 14.20 6.63 7.73
CA VAL A 484 14.08 7.72 8.71
C VAL A 484 14.26 7.17 10.12
N PHE A 485 13.55 6.10 10.49
CA PHE A 485 13.71 5.47 11.80
C PHE A 485 15.14 4.95 12.04
N SER A 486 15.75 4.32 11.05
CA SER A 486 17.14 3.84 11.14
C SER A 486 18.12 5.00 11.33
N THR A 487 17.89 6.13 10.65
CA THR A 487 18.71 7.35 10.79
C THR A 487 18.54 7.96 12.18
N ILE A 488 17.33 7.98 12.74
CA ILE A 488 17.05 8.43 14.12
C ILE A 488 17.81 7.56 15.14
N HIS A 489 17.80 6.22 14.98
CA HIS A 489 18.55 5.32 15.88
C HIS A 489 20.07 5.49 15.75
N LEU A 490 20.58 5.59 14.53
CA LEU A 490 22.01 5.84 14.28
C LEU A 490 22.47 7.17 14.86
N LEU A 491 21.65 8.22 14.73
CA LEU A 491 21.92 9.52 15.32
C LEU A 491 22.01 9.40 16.85
N SER A 492 21.03 8.75 17.46
CA SER A 492 20.98 8.54 18.92
C SER A 492 22.20 7.78 19.44
N LEU A 493 22.64 6.75 18.71
CA LEU A 493 23.85 5.99 19.03
C LEU A 493 25.11 6.83 18.87
N SER A 494 25.23 7.58 17.78
CA SER A 494 26.39 8.42 17.50
C SER A 494 26.57 9.54 18.54
N GLU A 495 25.48 10.19 18.96
CA GLU A 495 25.49 11.18 20.04
C GLU A 495 25.89 10.56 21.40
N TYR A 496 25.40 9.35 21.69
CA TYR A 496 25.82 8.59 22.87
C TYR A 496 27.32 8.25 22.85
N HIS A 497 27.89 7.99 21.67
CA HIS A 497 29.32 7.76 21.51
C HIS A 497 30.13 9.06 21.67
N ALA A 498 29.67 10.17 21.10
CA ALA A 498 30.32 11.48 21.18
C ALA A 498 30.39 12.05 22.61
N THR A 499 29.40 11.74 23.44
CA THR A 499 29.34 12.16 24.86
C THR A 499 30.27 11.37 25.79
N LYS A 500 30.90 10.28 25.30
CA LYS A 500 31.88 9.52 26.09
C LYS A 500 33.30 10.08 25.90
N PRO A 501 33.97 10.53 26.98
CA PRO A 501 35.33 11.04 26.89
C PRO A 501 36.30 9.92 26.48
N GLY A 502 36.94 10.04 25.31
CA GLY A 502 38.03 9.16 24.89
C GLY A 502 38.16 8.83 23.41
N ILE A 503 37.20 9.19 22.55
CA ILE A 503 37.22 8.87 21.11
C ILE A 503 37.01 10.15 20.30
N ASN A 504 38.10 10.84 19.97
CA ASN A 504 38.10 11.98 19.05
C ASN A 504 38.24 11.48 17.61
N ASP A 505 37.16 10.94 17.05
CA ASP A 505 37.11 10.56 15.62
C ASP A 505 36.43 11.67 14.82
N ALA A 506 37.22 12.51 14.14
CA ALA A 506 36.73 13.51 13.17
C ALA A 506 35.73 12.95 12.12
N PRO A 507 35.87 11.69 11.61
CA PRO A 507 34.87 11.08 10.72
C PRO A 507 33.48 10.89 11.35
N ALA A 508 33.41 10.78 12.69
CA ALA A 508 32.14 10.62 13.39
C ALA A 508 31.32 11.93 13.40
N ALA A 509 32.00 13.08 13.50
CA ALA A 509 31.36 14.40 13.48
C ALA A 509 30.77 14.74 12.11
N GLU A 510 31.46 14.41 11.01
CA GLU A 510 30.94 14.61 9.65
C GLU A 510 29.72 13.71 9.37
N ASN A 511 29.77 12.44 9.79
CA ASN A 511 28.63 11.52 9.65
C ASN A 511 27.40 11.96 10.45
N LEU A 512 27.62 12.52 11.63
CA LEU A 512 26.57 13.07 12.49
C LEU A 512 25.90 14.30 11.87
N ALA A 513 26.69 15.23 11.32
CA ALA A 513 26.17 16.38 10.59
C ALA A 513 25.34 15.99 9.36
N LEU A 514 25.77 14.96 8.61
CA LEU A 514 25.00 14.42 7.48
C LEU A 514 23.66 13.85 7.93
N MET A 515 23.60 13.14 9.06
CA MET A 515 22.35 12.60 9.61
C MET A 515 21.38 13.70 10.04
N TYR A 516 21.86 14.76 10.68
CA TYR A 516 21.05 15.94 10.98
C TYR A 516 20.52 16.60 9.70
N MET A 517 21.36 16.74 8.67
CA MET A 517 20.93 17.32 7.39
C MET A 517 19.85 16.49 6.70
N ASP A 518 19.97 15.16 6.70
CA ASP A 518 18.98 14.24 6.14
C ASP A 518 17.63 14.39 6.87
N LEU A 519 17.65 14.44 8.21
CA LEU A 519 16.44 14.58 9.02
C LEU A 519 15.84 16.00 8.96
N ASP A 520 16.65 17.04 8.84
CA ASP A 520 16.17 18.41 8.58
C ASP A 520 15.49 18.51 7.21
N CYS A 521 16.03 17.84 6.19
CA CYS A 521 15.40 17.76 4.87
C CYS A 521 14.04 17.05 4.96
N TYR A 522 13.99 15.92 5.67
CA TYR A 522 12.74 15.22 5.98
C TYR A 522 11.73 16.15 6.69
N ALA A 523 12.15 16.81 7.76
CA ALA A 523 11.32 17.71 8.56
C ALA A 523 10.77 18.89 7.74
N ARG A 524 11.56 19.48 6.83
CA ARG A 524 11.10 20.58 5.96
C ARG A 524 10.08 20.12 4.93
N ASN A 525 10.19 18.88 4.45
CA ASN A 525 9.26 18.28 3.50
C ASN A 525 7.97 17.80 4.19
N PHE A 526 8.07 17.42 5.47
CA PHE A 526 6.94 17.04 6.31
C PHE A 526 6.24 18.31 6.84
N LYS A 527 5.34 18.90 6.04
CA LYS A 527 4.48 20.02 6.45
C LYS A 527 3.07 19.52 6.75
N PRO A 528 2.73 19.14 7.99
CA PRO A 528 1.33 18.89 8.34
C PRO A 528 0.55 20.18 8.06
N GLN A 529 -0.54 20.09 7.29
CA GLN A 529 -1.36 21.26 6.93
C GLN A 529 -2.02 21.89 8.16
N ALA A 530 -2.24 21.09 9.21
CA ALA A 530 -2.54 21.52 10.57
C ALA A 530 -2.03 20.42 11.52
N PHE A 531 -1.45 20.79 12.66
CA PHE A 531 -1.18 19.80 13.72
C PHE A 531 -2.52 19.47 14.38
N SER A 532 -2.94 18.20 14.34
CA SER A 532 -4.16 17.72 14.98
C SER A 532 -3.79 16.63 15.98
N HIS A 533 -4.34 16.69 17.20
CA HIS A 533 -4.14 15.66 18.22
C HIS A 533 -4.52 14.25 17.74
N ASN A 534 -5.41 14.15 16.74
CA ASN A 534 -5.85 12.89 16.16
C ASN A 534 -4.84 12.29 15.17
N GLU A 535 -3.77 13.01 14.81
CA GLU A 535 -2.77 12.59 13.82
C GLU A 535 -1.37 12.38 14.42
N LEU A 536 -1.29 12.30 15.76
CA LEU A 536 -0.03 12.26 16.50
C LEU A 536 0.94 11.19 15.98
N SER A 537 0.42 10.02 15.60
CA SER A 537 1.21 8.88 15.12
C SER A 537 1.98 9.18 13.83
N ARG A 538 1.42 9.99 12.92
CA ARG A 538 2.07 10.41 11.67
C ARG A 538 3.27 11.32 11.94
N CYS A 539 3.17 12.13 12.99
CA CYS A 539 4.21 13.08 13.38
C CYS A 539 5.31 12.44 14.24
N MET A 540 5.17 11.18 14.69
CA MET A 540 6.09 10.56 15.63
C MET A 540 7.57 10.59 15.22
N PRO A 541 7.97 10.30 13.96
CA PRO A 541 9.38 10.42 13.57
C PRO A 541 9.91 11.85 13.72
N LEU A 542 9.11 12.83 13.33
CA LEU A 542 9.45 14.25 13.42
C LEU A 542 9.54 14.72 14.87
N ILE A 543 8.59 14.33 15.71
CA ILE A 543 8.61 14.66 17.14
C ILE A 543 9.81 13.98 17.82
N THR A 544 10.11 12.73 17.45
CA THR A 544 11.28 12.02 17.98
C THR A 544 12.56 12.73 17.58
N TYR A 545 12.67 13.19 16.33
CA TYR A 545 13.80 13.98 15.87
C TYR A 545 13.95 15.30 16.65
N TRP A 546 12.86 16.05 16.85
CA TRP A 546 12.87 17.27 17.66
C TRP A 546 13.29 17.01 19.11
N ALA A 547 12.78 15.94 19.71
CA ALA A 547 13.15 15.54 21.07
C ALA A 547 14.65 15.20 21.18
N LEU A 548 15.22 14.51 20.19
CA LEU A 548 16.66 14.23 20.14
C LEU A 548 17.49 15.50 19.97
N LYS A 549 17.07 16.40 19.09
CA LYS A 549 17.75 17.69 18.88
C LYS A 549 17.78 18.51 20.18
N GLU A 550 16.69 18.52 20.94
CA GLU A 550 16.65 19.18 22.25
C GLU A 550 17.58 18.49 23.26
N LEU A 551 17.53 17.15 23.35
CA LEU A 551 18.35 16.35 24.27
C LEU A 551 19.85 16.58 24.10
N PHE A 552 20.32 16.71 22.85
CA PHE A 552 21.74 16.81 22.53
C PHE A 552 22.22 18.25 22.23
N SER A 553 21.32 19.24 22.24
CA SER A 553 21.72 20.64 22.09
C SER A 553 22.46 21.14 23.33
N THR A 554 23.78 21.32 23.23
CA THR A 554 24.63 21.79 24.35
C THR A 554 24.61 23.32 24.52
N ASN A 555 24.04 24.06 23.56
CA ASN A 555 23.97 25.52 23.59
C ASN A 555 22.51 25.97 23.74
N SER A 556 22.19 26.53 24.90
CA SER A 556 20.89 27.08 25.31
C SER A 556 20.47 28.35 24.57
N SER A 557 20.83 28.53 23.29
CA SER A 557 20.43 29.70 22.50
C SER A 557 20.04 29.32 21.07
N ASP A 558 18.75 29.48 20.78
CA ASP A 558 18.15 29.84 19.49
C ASP A 558 17.92 28.79 18.37
N LEU A 559 18.10 27.49 18.58
CA LEU A 559 18.03 26.52 17.46
C LEU A 559 16.73 25.69 17.31
N VAL A 560 15.77 25.83 18.22
CA VAL A 560 14.42 25.26 18.06
C VAL A 560 13.44 26.40 17.88
N SER A 561 12.80 26.45 16.72
CA SER A 561 11.88 27.52 16.36
C SER A 561 10.69 27.60 17.34
N ASN A 562 10.11 28.79 17.51
CA ASN A 562 8.89 28.98 18.30
C ASN A 562 7.73 28.06 17.84
N LEU A 563 7.74 27.66 16.56
CA LEU A 563 6.75 26.75 15.99
C LEU A 563 6.93 25.31 16.47
N GLU A 564 8.17 24.81 16.54
CA GLU A 564 8.49 23.48 17.07
C GLU A 564 8.13 23.40 18.55
N THR A 565 8.43 24.44 19.33
CA THR A 565 8.08 24.50 20.76
C THR A 565 6.56 24.45 20.94
N LYS A 566 5.81 25.26 20.19
CA LYS A 566 4.34 25.26 20.23
C LYS A 566 3.74 23.89 19.90
N ASN A 567 4.28 23.20 18.90
CA ASN A 567 3.81 21.85 18.54
C ASN A 567 4.09 20.83 19.66
N LEU A 568 5.26 20.92 20.31
CA LEU A 568 5.61 20.07 21.46
C LEU A 568 4.69 20.33 22.67
N GLU A 569 4.32 21.58 22.94
CA GLU A 569 3.34 21.92 24.00
C GLU A 569 1.94 21.37 23.69
N GLU A 570 1.52 21.43 22.42
CA GLU A 570 0.25 20.86 21.96
C GLU A 570 0.23 19.34 22.16
N ILE A 571 1.31 18.63 21.84
CA ILE A 571 1.44 17.17 22.08
C ILE A 571 1.44 16.82 23.58
N SER A 572 2.10 17.64 24.41
CA SER A 572 2.13 17.48 25.87
C SER A 572 0.72 17.47 26.49
N ASN A 573 -0.23 18.19 25.88
CA ASN A 573 -1.62 18.24 26.32
C ASN A 573 -2.45 17.00 25.91
N SER A 574 -1.91 16.12 25.05
CA SER A 574 -2.65 14.94 24.56
C SER A 574 -2.52 13.74 25.51
N GLU A 575 -3.63 13.03 25.74
CA GLU A 575 -3.66 11.79 26.53
C GLU A 575 -3.19 10.55 25.72
N SER A 576 -2.95 10.71 24.41
CA SER A 576 -2.57 9.64 23.48
C SER A 576 -1.05 9.38 23.53
N GLY A 577 -0.63 8.25 24.12
CA GLY A 577 0.75 7.77 24.06
C GLY A 577 1.60 8.01 25.32
N LEU A 578 1.04 7.60 26.48
CA LEU A 578 1.52 7.77 27.87
C LEU A 578 3.03 7.68 28.16
N ALA A 579 3.85 7.07 27.31
CA ALA A 579 5.30 6.90 27.56
C ALA A 579 6.17 7.92 26.82
N PHE A 580 5.81 8.25 25.58
CA PHE A 580 6.55 9.22 24.78
C PHE A 580 6.19 10.65 25.22
N THR A 581 4.93 10.87 25.62
CA THR A 581 4.51 12.12 26.27
C THR A 581 5.27 12.38 27.57
N SER A 582 5.70 11.36 28.32
CA SER A 582 6.56 11.51 29.51
C SER A 582 7.92 12.12 29.19
N ILE A 583 8.58 11.63 28.13
CA ILE A 583 9.87 12.17 27.66
C ILE A 583 9.68 13.61 27.25
N LEU A 584 8.62 13.88 26.49
CA LEU A 584 8.35 15.21 26.00
C LEU A 584 8.09 16.21 27.12
N ASN A 585 7.27 15.82 28.10
CA ASN A 585 7.00 16.63 29.29
C ASN A 585 8.28 16.91 30.08
N PHE A 586 9.17 15.92 30.19
CA PHE A 586 10.48 16.11 30.83
C PHE A 586 11.35 17.11 30.07
N LEU A 587 11.40 17.04 28.73
CA LEU A 587 12.15 18.00 27.92
C LEU A 587 11.60 19.42 28.03
N LEU A 588 10.28 19.57 28.01
CA LEU A 588 9.62 20.87 28.21
C LEU A 588 9.87 21.43 29.61
N PHE A 589 9.88 20.58 30.64
CA PHE A 589 10.28 20.97 32.00
C PHE A 589 11.70 21.56 32.03
N ARG A 590 12.68 20.89 31.41
CA ARG A 590 14.07 21.38 31.34
C ARG A 590 14.18 22.71 30.60
N ARG A 591 13.45 22.86 29.49
CA ARG A 591 13.46 24.07 28.65
C ARG A 591 12.86 25.28 29.37
N PHE A 592 11.75 25.10 30.07
CA PHE A 592 11.02 26.17 30.77
C PHE A 592 11.42 26.31 32.24
N HIS A 593 12.56 25.77 32.66
CA HIS A 593 13.01 25.76 34.05
C HIS A 593 13.04 27.17 34.72
N GLY A 594 13.13 28.25 33.92
CA GLY A 594 13.05 29.64 34.40
C GLY A 594 11.63 30.22 34.62
N ASP A 595 10.58 29.59 34.09
CA ASP A 595 9.18 29.96 34.28
C ASP A 595 8.54 29.01 35.30
N THR A 596 8.45 29.47 36.55
CA THR A 596 8.09 28.62 37.69
C THR A 596 6.69 27.99 37.61
N GLU A 597 5.73 28.60 36.90
CA GLU A 597 4.38 28.05 36.81
C GLU A 597 4.28 27.02 35.68
N VAL A 598 4.89 27.33 34.54
CA VAL A 598 4.91 26.44 33.36
C VAL A 598 5.79 25.20 33.62
N SER A 599 6.95 25.38 34.23
CA SER A 599 7.85 24.29 34.63
C SER A 599 7.17 23.30 35.59
N LYS A 600 6.51 23.80 36.64
CA LYS A 600 5.76 22.94 37.59
C LYS A 600 4.68 22.12 36.90
N ARG A 601 3.95 22.72 35.95
CA ARG A 601 2.91 22.02 35.18
C ARG A 601 3.48 20.84 34.38
N TYR A 602 4.61 21.02 33.70
CA TYR A 602 5.24 19.93 32.94
C TYR A 602 5.88 18.86 33.82
N LEU A 603 6.45 19.25 34.96
CA LEU A 603 6.94 18.31 35.96
C LEU A 603 5.80 17.45 36.52
N GLU A 604 4.69 18.05 36.94
CA GLU A 604 3.51 17.33 37.42
C GLU A 604 2.97 16.35 36.37
N ARG A 605 2.92 16.76 35.10
CA ARG A 605 2.51 15.88 33.99
C ARG A 605 3.48 14.72 33.77
N THR A 606 4.79 14.99 33.82
CA THR A 606 5.83 13.96 33.75
C THR A 606 5.62 12.94 34.86
N LEU A 607 5.45 13.38 36.10
CA LEU A 607 5.17 12.49 37.22
C LEU A 607 3.84 11.77 37.04
N ASN A 608 2.76 12.44 36.66
CA ASN A 608 1.46 11.81 36.46
C ASN A 608 1.47 10.73 35.36
N SER A 609 2.30 10.89 34.33
CA SER A 609 2.48 9.86 33.29
C SER A 609 3.20 8.60 33.78
N VAL A 610 3.90 8.68 34.91
CA VAL A 610 4.55 7.54 35.58
C VAL A 610 3.57 6.75 36.49
N LYS A 611 2.25 6.98 36.40
CA LYS A 611 1.24 6.25 37.19
C LYS A 611 0.78 4.97 36.47
N GLY A 612 0.86 3.81 37.16
CA GLY A 612 0.14 2.58 36.78
C GLY A 612 0.88 1.27 37.03
N SER A 613 0.13 0.21 37.38
CA SER A 613 0.59 -1.16 37.69
C SER A 613 0.93 -2.02 36.46
N LEU A 614 0.76 -1.51 35.23
CA LEU A 614 0.91 -2.27 33.99
C LEU A 614 1.86 -1.57 32.98
N MET A 615 3.08 -1.24 33.38
CA MET A 615 4.12 -0.69 32.46
C MET A 615 4.85 -1.77 31.64
N SER A 616 5.04 -1.58 30.33
CA SER A 616 5.88 -2.45 29.49
C SER A 616 7.34 -2.40 29.95
N ARG A 617 8.19 -3.35 29.53
CA ARG A 617 9.63 -3.32 29.87
C ARG A 617 10.31 -2.03 29.39
N ILE A 618 9.96 -1.57 28.18
CA ILE A 618 10.47 -0.33 27.59
C ILE A 618 10.00 0.87 28.43
N GLN A 619 8.72 0.92 28.79
CA GLN A 619 8.17 1.97 29.65
C GLN A 619 8.82 2.00 31.04
N ARG A 620 9.07 0.82 31.65
CA ARG A 620 9.79 0.73 32.93
C ARG A 620 11.21 1.27 32.81
N SER A 621 11.94 0.86 31.77
CA SER A 621 13.31 1.35 31.54
C SER A 621 13.34 2.86 31.30
N LEU A 622 12.38 3.38 30.55
CA LEU A 622 12.26 4.79 30.24
C LEU A 622 11.87 5.61 31.47
N ASN A 623 10.87 5.20 32.22
CA ASN A 623 10.45 5.87 33.45
C ASN A 623 11.56 5.83 34.50
N ARG A 624 12.31 4.71 34.59
CA ARG A 624 13.50 4.64 35.45
C ARG A 624 14.54 5.68 35.05
N PHE A 625 14.84 5.79 33.75
CA PHE A 625 15.75 6.81 33.23
C PHE A 625 15.25 8.22 33.58
N LEU A 626 14.00 8.55 33.23
CA LEU A 626 13.40 9.88 33.48
C LEU A 626 13.44 10.26 34.97
N LEU A 627 13.03 9.36 35.86
CA LEU A 627 13.03 9.61 37.30
C LEU A 627 14.45 9.75 37.86
N THR A 628 15.42 8.98 37.34
CA THR A 628 16.83 9.11 37.75
C THR A 628 17.39 10.46 37.30
N SER A 629 17.11 10.88 36.06
CA SER A 629 17.52 12.18 35.53
C SER A 629 16.88 13.34 36.29
N LEU A 630 15.60 13.22 36.66
CA LEU A 630 14.91 14.21 37.51
C LEU A 630 15.56 14.32 38.90
N ILE A 631 15.97 13.20 39.50
CA ILE A 631 16.70 13.20 40.77
C ILE A 631 18.04 13.93 40.63
N GLU A 632 18.78 13.67 39.56
CA GLU A 632 20.06 14.35 39.28
C GLU A 632 19.88 15.86 39.11
N GLU A 633 18.83 16.30 38.42
CA GLU A 633 18.52 17.71 38.16
C GLU A 633 17.93 18.44 39.39
N LEU A 634 17.18 17.73 40.23
CA LEU A 634 16.62 18.27 41.48
C LEU A 634 17.59 18.21 42.66
N ASN A 635 18.64 17.40 42.62
CA ASN A 635 19.71 17.44 43.63
C ASN A 635 20.40 18.82 43.72
N SER A 636 20.23 19.68 42.70
CA SER A 636 20.63 21.10 42.72
C SER A 636 19.57 22.07 43.28
N HIS A 637 18.35 21.62 43.62
CA HIS A 637 17.24 22.45 44.07
C HIS A 637 16.60 21.97 45.38
N ALA A 638 16.26 22.91 46.27
CA ALA A 638 15.94 22.68 47.68
C ALA A 638 14.54 22.08 48.00
N ASP A 639 13.87 21.40 47.06
CA ASP A 639 12.52 20.87 47.28
C ASP A 639 12.56 19.37 47.69
N GLN A 640 12.67 19.15 49.00
CA GLN A 640 12.90 17.84 49.59
C GLN A 640 11.66 16.93 49.58
N GLU A 641 10.46 17.50 49.50
CA GLU A 641 9.19 16.74 49.44
C GLU A 641 9.02 16.09 48.07
N LEU A 642 9.26 16.87 47.01
CA LEU A 642 9.26 16.40 45.63
C LEU A 642 10.34 15.32 45.37
N TYR A 643 11.53 15.51 45.94
CA TYR A 643 12.63 14.54 45.83
C TYR A 643 12.22 13.15 46.37
N GLU A 644 11.61 13.10 47.56
CA GLU A 644 11.15 11.85 48.15
C GLU A 644 9.99 11.23 47.36
N GLU A 645 9.08 12.05 46.80
CA GLU A 645 8.01 11.54 45.92
C GLU A 645 8.57 10.84 44.66
N ILE A 646 9.57 11.44 44.01
CA ILE A 646 10.20 10.89 42.80
C ILE A 646 10.93 9.58 43.13
N LYS A 647 11.59 9.52 44.28
CA LYS A 647 12.31 8.33 44.77
C LYS A 647 11.36 7.17 45.07
N VAL A 648 10.23 7.42 45.74
CA VAL A 648 9.18 6.41 45.97
C VAL A 648 8.66 5.82 44.65
N ARG A 649 8.45 6.68 43.64
CA ARG A 649 8.03 6.24 42.30
C ARG A 649 9.12 5.45 41.57
N LEU A 650 10.40 5.82 41.74
CA LEU A 650 11.54 5.11 41.17
C LEU A 650 11.67 3.70 41.76
N ASP A 651 11.48 3.56 43.07
CA ASP A 651 11.48 2.27 43.76
C ASP A 651 10.32 1.39 43.27
N PHE A 652 9.12 1.96 43.09
CA PHE A 652 7.97 1.24 42.52
C PHE A 652 8.24 0.71 41.10
N VAL A 653 8.85 1.53 40.23
CA VAL A 653 9.21 1.14 38.86
C VAL A 653 10.32 0.08 38.85
N SER A 654 11.24 0.14 39.81
CA SER A 654 12.40 -0.76 39.90
C SER A 654 12.08 -2.12 40.52
N ASN A 655 11.11 -2.20 41.43
CA ASN A 655 10.81 -3.40 42.23
C ASN A 655 9.74 -4.32 41.64
N ASN A 656 8.94 -3.89 40.65
CA ASN A 656 7.95 -4.73 39.96
C ASN A 656 8.59 -5.58 38.83
N GLN A 657 9.69 -6.30 39.08
CA GLN A 657 10.40 -7.07 38.05
C GLN A 657 9.63 -8.28 37.54
#